data_AF-A0A5D2XB13-F1
#
_entry.id   AF-A0A5D2XB13-F1
#
_cell.length_a   1.000
_cell.length_b   1.000
_cell.length_c   1.000
_cell.angle_alpha   90.00
_cell.angle_beta   90.00
_cell.angle_gamma   90.00
#
_symmetry.space_group_name_H-M   'P 1'
#
loop_
_entity.id
_entity.type
_entity.pdbx_description
1 polymer ?
#
loop_
_entity_poly.entity_id
_entity_poly.type
_entity_poly.pdbx_seq_one_letter_code
_entity_poly.pdbx_strand_id
1 'polypeptide(L)'
;MDTGGRLIAGSHNRNEFVLINADENARIKSVKELSGQTCQICGDEIEITVDGEPFVACNECAFPVCRPCYEYERREGNQACPQCKTRYKRIKGSPRVEGDEEEDDIDDLDNEFDYDALDPQQVAEAMLGGHLNTGRGFHPNGSGLPAHSEIDSFPPSSQIPLLTYGEEHSEISADHHALIVPPFMGHGNRVHPMPYTDPAVPLQPRPMVPKKDIAVYGYGSVAWKDRMEEWKKWQNEKLQVVKHKGGNDGGNGEELDDADLPMMDEGRQPLSRKLPIPSSKINPYRMIIIIRLAILGLFFHYRLLHPVRDAYGLWLTSVICEIWFAVSWILDQFPKWYPIERETYLDRLSLRYEKEGKLSELASIDVFVSTVDPMKEPPLITANTVLSILAVDYPVDKVACYVSDDGAAMLTFEALSETSEFARKWVPFCKKFNIEPRAPEWYFSQKIDYLKNKVHPAFVRERRAMKREYEEFKVRINGLVSAAQKVPEDGWTMQDGTPWPGNCVRDHPGMIQVFLGHSGVRDVEGNELPHLVYVSREKRPGFEHHKKAGAMNALIRVSAVLSNAPYLLNVDCDHYINNSKALREAMCFMMDPTSGKKVCYVQFPQRFDGIDRHDRYSNRNVVFFDINMKGLDGIQGPIYVGTGCVFRRQALYGFDAPVTKKPPGKTCNCLPKWCCCLCCCSRKNKKTKQKKDKTKKSKQREASKQIHALENIEEGISESNTLKSSEASQIKLEKKFGQSPVFVASTLLEDGGIPQNASPASLLSEAIQVISCGYEDKTEWGKEVGWIYGSVTEDILTGFKMHCHGWRSVYCIPKRPAFKGSAPINLSDRLHQVLRWALGSVEIFLSRHCPIWYGYGGGLKWLERFSYINSVVYPWTSIPLLVYCTLPAICLLTGKFIVPE
;
A
#
# COMPACT_ATOMS: atom_id res chain seq x y z
N MET A 1 66.11 -40.73 -4.29
CA MET A 1 65.77 -40.10 -3.00
C MET A 1 64.39 -40.59 -2.60
N ASP A 2 64.10 -40.69 -1.30
CA ASP A 2 62.85 -41.27 -0.83
C ASP A 2 61.74 -40.21 -0.83
N THR A 3 60.70 -40.42 -1.64
CA THR A 3 59.57 -39.49 -1.84
C THR A 3 58.25 -40.24 -1.61
N GLY A 4 58.02 -40.64 -0.36
CA GLY A 4 56.90 -41.49 0.04
C GLY A 4 55.52 -41.00 -0.39
N GLY A 5 54.97 -41.61 -1.45
CA GLY A 5 53.54 -41.61 -1.80
C GLY A 5 52.92 -40.31 -2.31
N ARG A 6 53.69 -39.24 -2.59
CA ARG A 6 53.13 -37.94 -3.01
C ARG A 6 53.11 -37.79 -4.53
N LEU A 7 51.99 -37.26 -5.04
CA LEU A 7 51.87 -36.85 -6.45
C LEU A 7 52.82 -35.68 -6.74
N ILE A 8 53.55 -35.79 -7.86
CA ILE A 8 54.37 -34.72 -8.43
C ILE A 8 53.74 -34.38 -9.79
N ALA A 9 53.37 -33.11 -9.96
CA ALA A 9 52.86 -32.59 -11.22
C ALA A 9 53.75 -31.43 -11.71
N GLY A 10 54.02 -31.40 -13.01
CA GLY A 10 54.79 -30.35 -13.67
C GLY A 10 54.50 -30.34 -15.17
N SER A 11 54.56 -29.17 -15.81
CA SER A 11 54.31 -29.02 -17.24
C SER A 11 55.06 -27.80 -17.81
N HIS A 12 55.16 -27.77 -19.14
CA HIS A 12 56.44 -27.61 -19.85
C HIS A 12 57.07 -26.20 -19.87
N ASN A 13 56.36 -25.15 -19.44
CA ASN A 13 56.77 -23.76 -19.74
C ASN A 13 57.46 -22.99 -18.61
N ARG A 14 57.60 -23.55 -17.38
CA ARG A 14 58.37 -22.98 -16.27
C ARG A 14 59.01 -24.10 -15.43
N ASN A 15 60.32 -24.05 -15.20
CA ASN A 15 61.09 -25.13 -14.55
C ASN A 15 60.98 -25.11 -13.00
N GLU A 16 59.77 -25.33 -12.46
CA GLU A 16 59.54 -25.45 -11.00
C GLU A 16 58.58 -26.60 -10.66
N PHE A 17 58.67 -27.09 -9.41
CA PHE A 17 57.84 -28.19 -8.89
C PHE A 17 57.05 -27.74 -7.65
N VAL A 18 55.84 -28.29 -7.47
CA VAL A 18 54.98 -28.02 -6.30
C VAL A 18 54.55 -29.35 -5.68
N LEU A 19 54.46 -29.40 -4.33
CA LEU A 19 53.95 -30.55 -3.57
C LEU A 19 52.64 -30.20 -2.85
N ILE A 20 51.75 -31.19 -2.75
CA ILE A 20 50.51 -31.15 -1.98
C ILE A 20 50.47 -32.39 -1.07
N ASN A 21 49.97 -32.25 0.16
CA ASN A 21 49.80 -33.35 1.12
C ASN A 21 48.35 -33.87 1.13
N ALA A 22 48.19 -35.14 1.47
CA ALA A 22 46.89 -35.79 1.70
C ALA A 22 46.84 -36.42 3.10
N ASP A 23 45.64 -36.86 3.47
CA ASP A 23 45.29 -37.73 4.60
C ASP A 23 45.49 -37.22 6.04
N GLU A 24 44.40 -36.73 6.63
CA GLU A 24 43.84 -37.42 7.80
C GLU A 24 42.55 -38.15 7.39
N ASN A 25 42.47 -39.44 7.71
CA ASN A 25 41.32 -40.32 7.49
C ASN A 25 40.37 -40.24 8.72
N ALA A 26 39.10 -40.68 8.77
CA ALA A 26 38.20 -41.46 7.92
C ALA A 26 36.72 -41.08 8.31
N ARG A 27 35.61 -41.57 7.76
CA ARG A 27 35.28 -42.73 6.91
C ARG A 27 34.11 -42.36 5.98
N ILE A 28 34.18 -42.70 4.69
CA ILE A 28 32.98 -43.01 3.91
C ILE A 28 32.88 -44.53 3.83
N LYS A 29 31.80 -45.11 4.37
CA LYS A 29 31.49 -46.52 4.18
C LYS A 29 30.86 -46.74 2.81
N SER A 30 31.16 -47.91 2.25
CA SER A 30 30.45 -48.65 1.20
C SER A 30 29.08 -48.11 0.74
N VAL A 31 28.89 -48.07 -0.59
CA VAL A 31 27.66 -47.74 -1.33
C VAL A 31 26.56 -48.83 -1.16
N LYS A 32 26.21 -49.16 0.09
CA LYS A 32 25.17 -50.14 0.47
C LYS A 32 24.38 -49.76 1.75
N GLU A 33 24.59 -48.56 2.30
CA GLU A 33 23.83 -48.02 3.46
C GLU A 33 22.91 -46.84 3.06
N LEU A 34 22.53 -46.71 1.78
CA LEU A 34 21.70 -45.59 1.24
C LEU A 34 20.20 -45.88 1.10
N SER A 35 19.73 -47.06 1.50
CA SER A 35 18.29 -47.39 1.54
C SER A 35 17.57 -46.53 2.59
N GLY A 36 16.69 -45.61 2.15
CA GLY A 36 15.86 -44.77 3.03
C GLY A 36 16.12 -43.26 3.01
N GLN A 37 16.72 -42.71 1.94
CA GLN A 37 16.73 -41.25 1.78
C GLN A 37 15.31 -40.72 1.49
N THR A 38 14.85 -39.76 2.29
CA THR A 38 13.62 -39.00 2.05
C THR A 38 13.93 -37.72 1.28
N CYS A 39 13.06 -37.41 0.32
CA CYS A 39 13.12 -36.22 -0.53
C CYS A 39 13.00 -34.94 0.31
N GLN A 40 14.01 -34.07 0.23
CA GLN A 40 14.05 -32.81 1.00
C GLN A 40 13.01 -31.76 0.53
N ILE A 41 12.25 -32.05 -0.52
CA ILE A 41 11.21 -31.16 -1.06
C ILE A 41 9.79 -31.58 -0.64
N CYS A 42 9.47 -32.88 -0.57
CA CYS A 42 8.15 -33.36 -0.16
C CYS A 42 8.15 -34.13 1.18
N GLY A 43 9.20 -34.90 1.46
CA GLY A 43 9.29 -35.85 2.58
C GLY A 43 9.12 -37.32 2.16
N ASP A 44 8.62 -37.58 0.95
CA ASP A 44 8.41 -38.94 0.42
C ASP A 44 9.75 -39.66 0.20
N GLU A 45 9.74 -41.00 0.18
CA GLU A 45 10.92 -41.80 -0.15
C GLU A 45 11.39 -41.55 -1.59
N ILE A 46 12.70 -41.56 -1.81
CA ILE A 46 13.29 -41.39 -3.15
C ILE A 46 13.25 -42.74 -3.88
N GLU A 47 12.67 -42.73 -5.09
CA GLU A 47 12.64 -43.87 -6.01
C GLU A 47 14.03 -44.51 -6.15
N ILE A 48 14.09 -45.82 -5.98
CA ILE A 48 15.26 -46.63 -6.33
C ILE A 48 15.07 -47.09 -7.78
N THR A 49 16.09 -46.93 -8.61
CA THR A 49 16.09 -47.37 -10.02
C THR A 49 16.07 -48.89 -10.12
N VAL A 50 15.80 -49.41 -11.32
CA VAL A 50 15.78 -50.87 -11.58
C VAL A 50 17.12 -51.54 -11.25
N ASP A 51 18.22 -50.79 -11.38
CA ASP A 51 19.59 -51.22 -11.08
C ASP A 51 19.96 -51.16 -9.58
N GLY A 52 19.06 -50.65 -8.73
CA GLY A 52 19.24 -50.60 -7.27
C GLY A 52 19.86 -49.31 -6.72
N GLU A 53 20.02 -48.26 -7.55
CA GLU A 53 20.58 -46.97 -7.13
C GLU A 53 19.48 -45.93 -6.82
N PRO A 54 19.63 -45.05 -5.81
CA PRO A 54 18.64 -44.01 -5.52
C PRO A 54 18.63 -42.94 -6.62
N PHE A 55 17.45 -42.48 -7.03
CA PHE A 55 17.30 -41.45 -8.05
C PHE A 55 18.01 -40.13 -7.66
N VAL A 56 19.01 -39.74 -8.46
CA VAL A 56 19.78 -38.49 -8.28
C VAL A 56 19.24 -37.41 -9.21
N ALA A 57 18.61 -36.39 -8.64
CA ALA A 57 18.07 -35.25 -9.39
C ALA A 57 19.14 -34.25 -9.87
N CYS A 58 20.28 -34.14 -9.18
CA CYS A 58 21.32 -33.14 -9.46
C CYS A 58 22.72 -33.72 -9.33
N ASN A 59 23.42 -33.83 -10.46
CA ASN A 59 24.73 -34.48 -10.55
C ASN A 59 25.86 -33.70 -9.85
N GLU A 60 25.69 -32.39 -9.62
CA GLU A 60 26.71 -31.54 -8.97
C GLU A 60 26.77 -31.68 -7.45
N CYS A 61 25.63 -31.91 -6.79
CA CYS A 61 25.56 -31.87 -5.32
C CYS A 61 24.71 -32.98 -4.68
N ALA A 62 24.16 -33.89 -5.49
CA ALA A 62 23.34 -35.03 -5.05
C ALA A 62 22.21 -34.66 -4.06
N PHE A 63 21.62 -33.47 -4.20
CA PHE A 63 20.57 -33.00 -3.30
C PHE A 63 19.37 -33.97 -3.34
N PRO A 64 18.94 -34.56 -2.20
CA PRO A 64 17.96 -35.64 -2.21
C PRO A 64 16.56 -35.16 -2.63
N VAL A 65 16.14 -35.53 -3.84
CA VAL A 65 14.89 -35.11 -4.47
C VAL A 65 14.31 -36.26 -5.28
N CYS A 66 13.07 -36.69 -5.02
CA CYS A 66 12.40 -37.73 -5.81
C CYS A 66 11.98 -37.24 -7.20
N ARG A 67 11.77 -38.16 -8.16
CA ARG A 67 11.44 -37.85 -9.56
C ARG A 67 10.27 -36.87 -9.72
N PRO A 68 9.08 -37.04 -9.09
CA PRO A 68 7.99 -36.06 -9.18
C PRO A 68 8.38 -34.65 -8.70
N CYS A 69 9.32 -34.55 -7.75
CA CYS A 69 9.79 -33.26 -7.27
C CYS A 69 10.80 -32.58 -8.20
N TYR A 70 11.64 -33.36 -8.86
CA TYR A 70 12.56 -32.89 -9.91
C TYR A 70 11.78 -32.44 -11.16
N GLU A 71 10.80 -33.22 -11.62
CA GLU A 71 9.96 -32.86 -12.78
C GLU A 71 9.14 -31.59 -12.52
N TYR A 72 8.59 -31.43 -11.30
CA TYR A 72 7.93 -30.19 -10.92
C TYR A 72 8.89 -28.99 -10.98
N GLU A 73 10.11 -29.07 -10.42
CA GLU A 73 11.02 -27.91 -10.45
C GLU A 73 11.54 -27.59 -11.87
N ARG A 74 11.53 -28.56 -12.81
CA ARG A 74 11.79 -28.31 -14.25
C ARG A 74 10.58 -27.72 -14.99
N ARG A 75 9.35 -28.14 -14.69
CA ARG A 75 8.14 -27.71 -15.41
C ARG A 75 7.47 -26.44 -14.85
N GLU A 76 7.46 -26.26 -13.53
CA GLU A 76 6.80 -25.14 -12.83
C GLU A 76 7.72 -24.34 -11.90
N GLY A 77 8.92 -24.86 -11.59
CA GLY A 77 9.89 -24.21 -10.74
C GLY A 77 10.94 -23.38 -11.49
N ASN A 78 12.09 -23.19 -10.85
CA ASN A 78 13.20 -22.38 -11.38
C ASN A 78 14.08 -23.12 -12.41
N GLN A 79 13.71 -24.31 -12.88
CA GLN A 79 14.55 -25.24 -13.68
C GLN A 79 15.90 -25.63 -13.05
N ALA A 80 16.13 -25.35 -11.75
CA ALA A 80 17.44 -25.46 -11.13
C ALA A 80 17.40 -26.08 -9.74
N CYS A 81 18.51 -26.72 -9.34
CA CYS A 81 18.66 -27.34 -8.03
C CYS A 81 18.46 -26.32 -6.89
N PRO A 82 17.56 -26.58 -5.92
CA PRO A 82 17.34 -25.66 -4.80
C PRO A 82 18.59 -25.34 -3.98
N GLN A 83 19.54 -26.29 -3.87
CA GLN A 83 20.80 -26.15 -3.13
C GLN A 83 21.87 -25.41 -3.95
N CYS A 84 22.43 -26.04 -4.99
CA CYS A 84 23.61 -25.50 -5.72
C CYS A 84 23.28 -24.49 -6.82
N LYS A 85 22.00 -24.30 -7.18
CA LYS A 85 21.51 -23.44 -8.27
C LYS A 85 21.93 -23.84 -9.69
N THR A 86 22.64 -24.95 -9.89
CA THR A 86 22.87 -25.52 -11.23
C THR A 86 21.53 -25.90 -11.87
N ARG A 87 21.38 -25.63 -13.17
CA ARG A 87 20.21 -26.04 -13.96
C ARG A 87 20.07 -27.57 -13.95
N TYR A 88 18.83 -28.06 -13.89
CA TYR A 88 18.52 -29.48 -13.97
C TYR A 88 18.54 -29.96 -15.42
N LYS A 89 19.63 -30.66 -15.78
CA LYS A 89 19.74 -31.41 -17.05
C LYS A 89 18.57 -32.38 -17.25
N ARG A 90 18.22 -32.69 -18.50
CA ARG A 90 17.17 -33.66 -18.81
C ARG A 90 17.59 -35.11 -18.49
N ILE A 91 16.93 -35.72 -17.52
CA ILE A 91 17.00 -37.17 -17.22
C ILE A 91 16.04 -37.94 -18.15
N LYS A 92 16.47 -39.11 -18.63
CA LYS A 92 15.71 -39.99 -19.54
C LYS A 92 14.36 -40.40 -18.94
N GLY A 93 13.32 -40.35 -19.76
CA GLY A 93 11.92 -40.60 -19.38
C GLY A 93 11.14 -39.37 -18.89
N SER A 94 11.80 -38.24 -18.58
CA SER A 94 11.10 -37.02 -18.17
C SER A 94 10.75 -36.10 -19.35
N PRO A 95 9.63 -35.35 -19.29
CA PRO A 95 9.22 -34.42 -20.35
C PRO A 95 10.28 -33.35 -20.69
N ARG A 96 10.29 -32.91 -21.96
CA ARG A 96 11.01 -31.71 -22.41
C ARG A 96 10.39 -30.44 -21.80
N VAL A 97 11.22 -29.46 -21.48
CA VAL A 97 10.82 -28.12 -21.01
C VAL A 97 11.54 -27.00 -21.78
N GLU A 98 11.05 -25.77 -21.65
CA GLU A 98 11.57 -24.59 -22.38
C GLU A 98 13.08 -24.41 -22.16
N GLY A 99 13.86 -24.43 -23.24
CA GLY A 99 15.33 -24.37 -23.21
C GLY A 99 16.05 -25.73 -23.05
N ASP A 100 15.38 -26.87 -23.17
CA ASP A 100 16.07 -28.17 -23.33
C ASP A 100 16.76 -28.30 -24.70
N GLU A 101 16.46 -27.39 -25.63
CA GLU A 101 17.00 -27.27 -27.00
C GLU A 101 18.51 -26.94 -27.06
N GLU A 102 19.15 -26.66 -25.92
CA GLU A 102 20.60 -26.45 -25.81
C GLU A 102 21.36 -27.67 -25.23
N GLU A 103 20.68 -28.79 -24.97
CA GLU A 103 21.30 -30.05 -24.50
C GLU A 103 21.38 -31.14 -25.59
N ASP A 104 21.34 -30.76 -26.88
CA ASP A 104 21.43 -31.66 -28.05
C ASP A 104 22.86 -32.20 -28.29
N ASP A 105 23.34 -33.03 -27.36
CA ASP A 105 24.62 -33.78 -27.43
C ASP A 105 24.43 -35.29 -27.11
N ILE A 106 23.16 -35.76 -27.07
CA ILE A 106 22.80 -37.17 -26.83
C ILE A 106 21.67 -37.57 -27.80
N ASP A 107 22.00 -38.41 -28.78
CA ASP A 107 21.03 -39.04 -29.67
C ASP A 107 20.02 -39.89 -28.89
N ASP A 108 18.74 -39.57 -29.05
CA ASP A 108 17.62 -40.35 -28.53
C ASP A 108 16.41 -40.30 -29.49
N LEU A 109 16.70 -40.26 -30.80
CA LEU A 109 15.71 -40.28 -31.90
C LEU A 109 14.98 -41.64 -32.03
N ASP A 110 15.63 -42.73 -31.59
CA ASP A 110 15.21 -44.11 -31.83
C ASP A 110 14.09 -44.61 -30.89
N ASN A 111 13.20 -43.73 -30.40
CA ASN A 111 12.04 -44.13 -29.57
C ASN A 111 10.81 -43.20 -29.65
N GLU A 112 10.78 -42.19 -30.53
CA GLU A 112 9.59 -41.30 -30.68
C GLU A 112 8.65 -41.73 -31.83
N PHE A 113 9.04 -42.70 -32.66
CA PHE A 113 8.27 -43.19 -33.81
C PHE A 113 8.35 -44.72 -34.02
N ASP A 114 7.64 -45.50 -33.19
CA ASP A 114 7.30 -46.89 -33.50
C ASP A 114 5.76 -47.02 -33.60
N TYR A 115 5.24 -46.70 -34.78
CA TYR A 115 3.81 -46.50 -35.07
C TYR A 115 3.33 -47.45 -36.17
N ASP A 116 3.55 -48.76 -36.04
CA ASP A 116 3.11 -49.74 -37.07
C ASP A 116 2.70 -51.12 -36.51
N ALA A 117 1.86 -51.15 -35.46
CA ALA A 117 1.36 -52.42 -34.89
C ALA A 117 -0.01 -52.39 -34.15
N LEU A 118 -0.90 -51.40 -34.35
CA LEU A 118 -2.23 -51.40 -33.71
C LEU A 118 -3.41 -51.09 -34.66
N ASP A 119 -4.48 -51.87 -34.48
CA ASP A 119 -5.72 -51.85 -35.26
C ASP A 119 -6.53 -50.55 -35.00
N PRO A 120 -6.93 -49.80 -36.05
CA PRO A 120 -7.80 -48.62 -35.93
C PRO A 120 -9.10 -48.84 -35.14
N GLN A 121 -9.60 -50.07 -35.00
CA GLN A 121 -10.83 -50.33 -34.23
C GLN A 121 -10.65 -50.16 -32.71
N GLN A 122 -9.43 -50.33 -32.15
CA GLN A 122 -9.22 -50.21 -30.69
C GLN A 122 -9.05 -48.76 -30.19
N VAL A 123 -8.48 -47.88 -31.02
CA VAL A 123 -8.30 -46.46 -30.65
C VAL A 123 -9.64 -45.72 -30.54
N ALA A 124 -10.63 -46.14 -31.32
CA ALA A 124 -11.99 -45.60 -31.28
C ALA A 124 -12.75 -45.92 -29.96
N GLU A 125 -12.53 -47.10 -29.37
CA GLU A 125 -13.11 -47.44 -28.05
C GLU A 125 -12.43 -46.67 -26.92
N ALA A 126 -11.10 -46.52 -26.95
CA ALA A 126 -10.34 -45.80 -25.93
C ALA A 126 -10.74 -44.30 -25.81
N MET A 127 -11.02 -43.65 -26.94
CA MET A 127 -11.42 -42.23 -26.99
C MET A 127 -12.88 -41.97 -26.55
N LEU A 128 -13.71 -43.01 -26.41
CA LEU A 128 -15.12 -42.89 -25.99
C LEU A 128 -15.38 -43.31 -24.53
N GLY A 129 -14.41 -43.91 -23.84
CA GLY A 129 -14.52 -44.30 -22.43
C GLY A 129 -14.44 -43.15 -21.40
N GLY A 130 -14.33 -41.89 -21.86
CA GLY A 130 -13.89 -40.75 -21.05
C GLY A 130 -14.95 -40.02 -20.20
N HIS A 131 -16.25 -40.23 -20.41
CA HIS A 131 -17.29 -39.61 -19.57
C HIS A 131 -18.64 -40.35 -19.63
N LEU A 132 -19.39 -40.28 -18.51
CA LEU A 132 -20.76 -40.77 -18.29
C LEU A 132 -20.96 -42.30 -18.29
N ASN A 133 -21.12 -42.87 -17.09
CA ASN A 133 -21.72 -44.20 -16.89
C ASN A 133 -23.03 -44.09 -16.09
N THR A 134 -24.08 -43.53 -16.73
CA THR A 134 -25.44 -43.50 -16.19
C THR A 134 -26.50 -43.59 -17.31
N GLY A 135 -27.21 -44.71 -17.43
CA GLY A 135 -28.50 -44.80 -18.15
C GLY A 135 -28.50 -45.51 -19.52
N ARG A 136 -29.34 -46.55 -19.65
CA ARG A 136 -29.58 -47.37 -20.86
C ARG A 136 -30.43 -46.63 -21.92
N GLY A 137 -30.29 -46.93 -23.24
CA GLY A 137 -31.28 -46.44 -24.23
C GLY A 137 -31.11 -46.67 -25.76
N PHE A 138 -31.05 -47.93 -26.24
CA PHE A 138 -31.47 -48.45 -27.57
C PHE A 138 -31.56 -47.56 -28.88
N HIS A 139 -30.77 -47.98 -29.89
CA HIS A 139 -31.01 -48.00 -31.37
C HIS A 139 -30.99 -46.74 -32.29
N PRO A 140 -30.73 -46.89 -33.62
CA PRO A 140 -30.21 -45.80 -34.50
C PRO A 140 -30.96 -45.57 -35.85
N ASN A 141 -30.55 -44.51 -36.59
CA ASN A 141 -30.49 -44.30 -38.07
C ASN A 141 -30.62 -42.78 -38.40
N GLY A 142 -29.96 -42.17 -39.40
CA GLY A 142 -28.89 -42.62 -40.32
C GLY A 142 -28.61 -41.60 -41.45
N SER A 143 -27.46 -41.74 -42.15
CA SER A 143 -27.08 -41.20 -43.50
C SER A 143 -27.15 -39.69 -43.84
N GLY A 144 -26.08 -39.12 -44.42
CA GLY A 144 -26.11 -37.77 -45.06
C GLY A 144 -24.75 -37.20 -45.54
N LEU A 145 -24.21 -37.69 -46.66
CA LEU A 145 -23.03 -37.17 -47.41
C LEU A 145 -23.48 -36.41 -48.69
N PRO A 146 -22.61 -35.77 -49.52
CA PRO A 146 -21.29 -35.13 -49.33
C PRO A 146 -21.12 -33.81 -50.17
N ALA A 147 -19.87 -33.41 -50.46
CA ALA A 147 -19.31 -32.76 -51.68
C ALA A 147 -18.56 -31.41 -51.45
N HIS A 148 -17.21 -31.40 -51.50
CA HIS A 148 -16.32 -31.13 -52.67
C HIS A 148 -16.17 -29.62 -52.99
N SER A 149 -15.02 -29.05 -53.39
CA SER A 149 -13.70 -29.56 -53.84
C SER A 149 -12.62 -28.47 -53.61
N GLU A 150 -11.42 -28.75 -53.05
CA GLU A 150 -10.10 -28.91 -53.74
C GLU A 150 -9.43 -27.58 -54.23
N ILE A 151 -8.11 -27.38 -54.35
CA ILE A 151 -6.92 -28.29 -54.27
C ILE A 151 -5.63 -27.49 -53.85
N ASP A 152 -4.63 -28.19 -53.29
CA ASP A 152 -3.15 -28.03 -53.14
C ASP A 152 -2.39 -26.67 -53.38
N SER A 153 -1.15 -26.40 -52.93
CA SER A 153 0.02 -27.19 -52.45
C SER A 153 1.05 -26.34 -51.64
N PHE A 154 2.05 -27.00 -51.03
CA PHE A 154 3.26 -26.46 -50.34
C PHE A 154 4.49 -27.34 -50.69
N PRO A 155 5.76 -26.99 -50.33
CA PRO A 155 6.46 -25.71 -50.18
C PRO A 155 7.71 -25.64 -51.13
N PRO A 156 8.74 -24.79 -50.89
CA PRO A 156 9.88 -25.23 -50.08
C PRO A 156 10.50 -24.14 -49.18
N SER A 157 11.49 -24.52 -48.36
CA SER A 157 12.21 -23.65 -47.41
C SER A 157 13.54 -23.11 -47.97
N SER A 158 14.01 -21.96 -47.48
CA SER A 158 15.45 -21.71 -47.23
C SER A 158 15.77 -20.34 -46.54
N GLN A 159 16.61 -20.44 -45.51
CA GLN A 159 17.71 -19.52 -45.15
C GLN A 159 17.43 -18.04 -44.78
N ILE A 160 17.45 -17.82 -43.47
CA ILE A 160 17.95 -16.59 -42.82
C ILE A 160 19.48 -16.45 -43.06
N PRO A 161 20.01 -15.24 -43.28
CA PRO A 161 21.38 -14.89 -42.94
C PRO A 161 21.44 -14.08 -41.64
N LEU A 162 21.86 -14.73 -40.55
CA LEU A 162 22.55 -14.05 -39.45
C LEU A 162 23.91 -13.59 -39.98
N LEU A 163 24.47 -12.48 -39.48
CA LEU A 163 25.91 -12.34 -39.22
C LEU A 163 26.24 -10.98 -38.54
N THR A 164 26.90 -11.09 -37.39
CA THR A 164 27.95 -10.19 -36.83
C THR A 164 27.80 -8.66 -36.90
N TYR A 165 27.92 -8.05 -35.71
CA TYR A 165 28.92 -7.00 -35.53
C TYR A 165 30.19 -7.64 -34.97
N GLY A 166 31.31 -7.51 -35.70
CA GLY A 166 32.63 -7.85 -35.19
C GLY A 166 33.22 -6.70 -34.39
N GLU A 167 34.08 -7.03 -33.42
CA GLU A 167 35.03 -6.09 -32.85
C GLU A 167 36.15 -5.80 -33.85
N GLU A 168 36.83 -4.66 -33.72
CA GLU A 168 38.29 -4.70 -33.82
C GLU A 168 38.95 -3.61 -32.94
N HIS A 169 40.10 -3.97 -32.36
CA HIS A 169 40.83 -3.22 -31.34
C HIS A 169 42.18 -2.69 -31.89
N SER A 170 42.72 -1.64 -31.25
CA SER A 170 44.16 -1.34 -31.06
C SER A 170 44.28 0.09 -30.49
N GLU A 171 45.20 0.52 -29.62
CA GLU A 171 46.44 0.03 -28.95
C GLU A 171 46.38 0.50 -27.45
N ILE A 172 47.21 0.21 -26.43
CA ILE A 172 48.30 -0.74 -26.05
C ILE A 172 48.45 -0.54 -24.50
N SER A 173 48.90 -1.45 -23.62
CA SER A 173 49.01 -2.92 -23.57
C SER A 173 49.46 -3.32 -22.13
N ALA A 174 49.84 -4.58 -21.90
CA ALA A 174 50.71 -5.06 -20.81
C ALA A 174 50.26 -4.86 -19.33
N ASP A 175 49.29 -5.66 -18.91
CA ASP A 175 49.48 -6.84 -18.05
C ASP A 175 50.57 -6.96 -16.93
N HIS A 176 50.25 -7.79 -15.94
CA HIS A 176 51.13 -8.60 -15.04
C HIS A 176 51.85 -8.02 -13.79
N HIS A 177 51.32 -8.42 -12.62
CA HIS A 177 51.97 -9.13 -11.49
C HIS A 177 53.00 -8.48 -10.51
N ALA A 178 52.81 -8.83 -9.22
CA ALA A 178 53.80 -9.09 -8.15
C ALA A 178 54.68 -7.92 -7.61
N LEU A 179 54.42 -7.40 -6.39
CA LEU A 179 54.93 -7.86 -5.08
C LEU A 179 56.34 -7.36 -4.67
N ILE A 180 56.40 -6.21 -3.99
CA ILE A 180 57.48 -5.80 -3.06
C ILE A 180 56.79 -5.15 -1.84
N VAL A 181 56.65 -5.85 -0.71
CA VAL A 181 57.52 -5.79 0.50
C VAL A 181 57.67 -4.36 1.09
N PRO A 182 57.26 -4.11 2.35
CA PRO A 182 57.38 -2.79 2.96
C PRO A 182 58.84 -2.49 3.37
N PRO A 183 59.35 -1.26 3.19
CA PRO A 183 60.71 -0.90 3.58
C PRO A 183 60.83 -0.68 5.10
N PHE A 184 61.73 -1.43 5.75
CA PHE A 184 62.10 -1.24 7.16
C PHE A 184 63.60 -1.42 7.36
N MET A 185 64.29 -0.31 7.68
CA MET A 185 65.65 -0.12 8.23
C MET A 185 65.99 1.37 8.03
N GLY A 186 66.67 2.13 8.89
CA GLY A 186 67.27 2.01 10.23
C GLY A 186 67.94 3.39 10.50
N HIS A 187 68.27 3.90 11.69
CA HIS A 187 68.49 3.42 13.06
C HIS A 187 68.14 4.58 14.03
N GLY A 188 67.87 4.34 15.33
CA GLY A 188 67.62 5.45 16.27
C GLY A 188 67.38 5.06 17.74
N ASN A 189 68.44 4.77 18.48
CA ASN A 189 68.41 4.35 19.90
C ASN A 189 67.62 5.31 20.84
N ARG A 190 66.62 4.80 21.60
CA ARG A 190 66.59 4.74 23.08
C ARG A 190 65.27 4.23 23.69
N VAL A 191 65.34 3.92 24.98
CA VAL A 191 64.42 3.09 25.80
C VAL A 191 63.46 3.95 26.66
N HIS A 192 62.21 3.47 26.86
CA HIS A 192 61.14 3.96 27.77
C HIS A 192 60.54 5.37 27.52
N PRO A 193 59.32 5.68 28.03
CA PRO A 193 58.11 4.84 28.14
C PRO A 193 56.85 5.54 27.55
N MET A 194 55.68 4.89 27.63
CA MET A 194 54.38 5.47 27.20
C MET A 194 53.92 6.68 28.04
N PRO A 195 53.57 7.83 27.43
CA PRO A 195 52.80 8.87 28.10
C PRO A 195 51.29 8.64 27.93
N TYR A 196 50.55 8.71 29.04
CA TYR A 196 49.08 8.76 29.07
C TYR A 196 48.57 9.95 28.24
N THR A 197 47.45 9.80 27.50
CA THR A 197 46.85 10.92 26.75
C THR A 197 45.38 11.14 27.13
N ASP A 198 45.17 12.29 27.76
CA ASP A 198 43.95 13.03 28.10
C ASP A 198 42.60 12.64 27.41
N PRO A 199 41.49 12.47 28.16
CA PRO A 199 40.14 12.23 27.59
C PRO A 199 39.52 13.40 26.80
N ALA A 200 40.16 14.57 26.72
CA ALA A 200 39.53 15.85 26.36
C ALA A 200 39.39 16.20 24.85
N VAL A 201 39.32 15.23 23.93
CA VAL A 201 39.23 15.51 22.47
C VAL A 201 37.94 14.96 21.84
N PRO A 202 37.01 15.81 21.36
CA PRO A 202 35.81 15.36 20.63
C PRO A 202 36.15 14.79 19.24
N LEU A 203 35.72 13.55 18.98
CA LEU A 203 35.83 12.92 17.66
C LEU A 203 34.92 13.62 16.64
N GLN A 204 35.50 14.13 15.54
CA GLN A 204 34.70 14.67 14.43
C GLN A 204 34.08 13.57 13.57
N PRO A 205 32.78 13.65 13.24
CA PRO A 205 32.10 12.67 12.39
C PRO A 205 32.53 12.83 10.92
N ARG A 206 32.91 11.73 10.26
CA ARG A 206 33.23 11.72 8.83
C ARG A 206 31.96 11.88 7.98
N PRO A 207 31.95 12.70 6.90
CA PRO A 207 30.83 12.77 5.97
C PRO A 207 30.60 11.44 5.23
N MET A 208 29.34 11.01 5.10
CA MET A 208 28.96 9.88 4.23
C MET A 208 28.96 10.29 2.76
N VAL A 209 29.43 9.39 1.88
CA VAL A 209 29.43 9.59 0.42
C VAL A 209 28.14 9.02 -0.20
N PRO A 210 27.23 9.82 -0.79
CA PRO A 210 25.87 9.37 -1.18
C PRO A 210 25.78 8.40 -2.38
N LYS A 211 26.90 7.86 -2.89
CA LYS A 211 26.96 7.03 -4.10
C LYS A 211 27.46 5.60 -3.88
N LYS A 212 27.73 5.17 -2.64
CA LYS A 212 28.06 3.77 -2.33
C LYS A 212 26.85 3.04 -1.74
N ASP A 213 26.79 1.74 -2.01
CA ASP A 213 25.74 0.85 -1.49
C ASP A 213 25.74 0.84 0.05
N ILE A 214 24.55 0.80 0.64
CA ILE A 214 24.30 0.80 2.08
C ILE A 214 24.88 -0.47 2.73
N ALA A 215 24.93 -1.58 1.98
CA ALA A 215 25.58 -2.81 2.41
C ALA A 215 27.07 -2.62 2.79
N VAL A 216 27.77 -1.66 2.19
CA VAL A 216 29.20 -1.37 2.48
C VAL A 216 29.40 -0.80 3.89
N TYR A 217 28.35 -0.26 4.52
CA TYR A 217 28.35 0.17 5.92
C TYR A 217 27.78 -0.90 6.87
N GLY A 218 27.43 -2.08 6.35
CA GLY A 218 27.06 -3.28 7.10
C GLY A 218 25.66 -3.29 7.72
N TYR A 219 24.81 -2.29 7.47
CA TYR A 219 23.43 -2.27 7.96
C TYR A 219 22.61 -3.44 7.40
N GLY A 220 21.83 -4.12 8.27
CA GLY A 220 21.00 -5.26 7.89
C GLY A 220 21.74 -6.60 7.69
N SER A 221 23.05 -6.65 7.96
CA SER A 221 23.83 -7.89 8.00
C SER A 221 23.70 -8.62 9.35
N VAL A 222 24.15 -9.88 9.43
CA VAL A 222 24.27 -10.60 10.72
C VAL A 222 25.14 -9.78 11.70
N ALA A 223 26.29 -9.29 11.24
CA ALA A 223 27.14 -8.39 12.02
C ALA A 223 26.48 -7.06 12.45
N TRP A 224 25.35 -6.63 11.87
CA TRP A 224 24.54 -5.54 12.43
C TRP A 224 23.59 -6.02 13.53
N LYS A 225 22.99 -7.22 13.39
CA LYS A 225 22.22 -7.86 14.47
C LYS A 225 23.12 -8.13 15.69
N ASP A 226 24.31 -8.66 15.47
CA ASP A 226 25.28 -8.95 16.53
C ASP A 226 25.68 -7.67 17.28
N ARG A 227 26.07 -6.60 16.57
CA ARG A 227 26.36 -5.28 17.17
C ARG A 227 25.15 -4.67 17.88
N MET A 228 23.92 -4.95 17.43
CA MET A 228 22.70 -4.50 18.10
C MET A 228 22.42 -5.32 19.38
N GLU A 229 22.74 -6.61 19.40
CA GLU A 229 22.64 -7.46 20.60
C GLU A 229 23.77 -7.17 21.60
N GLU A 230 25.00 -6.88 21.15
CA GLU A 230 26.08 -6.32 21.98
C GLU A 230 25.67 -4.97 22.60
N TRP A 231 25.05 -4.07 21.82
CA TRP A 231 24.55 -2.79 22.33
C TRP A 231 23.38 -2.95 23.31
N LYS A 232 22.44 -3.88 23.05
CA LYS A 232 21.40 -4.26 24.02
C LYS A 232 21.99 -4.82 25.31
N LYS A 233 23.02 -5.66 25.21
CA LYS A 233 23.73 -6.21 26.38
C LYS A 233 24.40 -5.10 27.19
N TRP A 234 25.10 -4.17 26.53
CA TRP A 234 25.68 -2.99 27.17
C TRP A 234 24.63 -2.08 27.82
N GLN A 235 23.45 -1.91 27.20
CA GLN A 235 22.32 -1.19 27.81
C GLN A 235 21.80 -1.90 29.06
N ASN A 236 21.65 -3.23 29.05
CA ASN A 236 21.23 -4.00 30.22
C ASN A 236 22.26 -3.92 31.36
N GLU A 237 23.55 -4.07 31.05
CA GLU A 237 24.65 -3.86 32.01
C GLU A 237 24.59 -2.44 32.61
N LYS A 238 24.41 -1.42 31.77
CA LYS A 238 24.31 -0.02 32.19
C LYS A 238 23.06 0.27 33.02
N LEU A 239 21.94 -0.39 32.73
CA LEU A 239 20.69 -0.30 33.50
C LEU A 239 20.86 -0.93 34.90
N GLN A 240 21.59 -2.04 35.01
CA GLN A 240 21.98 -2.60 36.32
C GLN A 240 22.95 -1.68 37.07
N VAL A 241 23.93 -1.06 36.41
CA VAL A 241 24.83 -0.06 37.02
C VAL A 241 24.08 1.17 37.53
N VAL A 242 23.00 1.59 36.86
CA VAL A 242 22.10 2.65 37.37
C VAL A 242 21.34 2.18 38.60
N LYS A 243 20.74 0.97 38.60
CA LYS A 243 20.08 0.41 39.80
C LYS A 243 21.03 0.30 40.99
N HIS A 244 22.27 -0.14 40.79
CA HIS A 244 23.29 -0.24 41.84
C HIS A 244 23.79 1.11 42.40
N LYS A 245 23.39 2.25 41.84
CA LYS A 245 23.66 3.58 42.39
C LYS A 245 22.46 4.25 43.06
N GLY A 246 21.29 3.61 43.07
CA GLY A 246 20.04 4.16 43.63
C GLY A 246 19.62 3.57 44.97
N GLY A 247 20.52 2.93 45.73
CA GLY A 247 20.16 2.12 46.91
C GLY A 247 20.90 2.49 48.19
N ASN A 248 20.44 3.53 48.90
CA ASN A 248 20.47 3.58 50.37
C ASN A 248 19.54 4.69 50.92
N ASP A 249 18.23 4.45 50.93
CA ASP A 249 17.40 4.80 52.10
C ASP A 249 16.14 3.93 52.13
N GLY A 250 15.55 3.74 53.32
CA GLY A 250 14.45 2.79 53.52
C GLY A 250 13.13 3.44 53.93
N GLY A 251 12.05 3.13 53.22
CA GLY A 251 10.69 3.56 53.59
C GLY A 251 9.61 2.89 52.74
N ASN A 252 8.48 2.53 53.37
CA ASN A 252 7.29 2.08 52.64
C ASN A 252 6.65 3.27 51.90
N GLY A 253 6.22 3.05 50.66
CA GLY A 253 5.45 3.99 49.86
C GLY A 253 4.71 3.26 48.74
N GLU A 254 3.53 3.77 48.38
CA GLU A 254 2.66 3.19 47.36
C GLU A 254 3.21 3.49 45.95
N GLU A 255 2.99 2.59 44.98
CA GLU A 255 3.41 2.79 43.59
C GLU A 255 2.55 3.88 42.91
N LEU A 256 2.98 5.13 43.02
CA LEU A 256 2.50 6.23 42.19
C LEU A 256 3.08 6.11 40.77
N ASP A 257 2.21 6.15 39.77
CA ASP A 257 2.55 6.00 38.35
C ASP A 257 3.26 7.27 37.81
N ASP A 258 4.57 7.33 38.01
CA ASP A 258 5.40 8.49 37.64
C ASP A 258 5.66 8.57 36.12
N ALA A 259 4.72 9.23 35.43
CA ALA A 259 4.74 9.46 33.99
C ALA A 259 5.88 10.37 33.49
N ASP A 260 6.65 11.03 34.38
CA ASP A 260 7.68 12.02 33.99
C ASP A 260 9.13 11.46 33.99
N LEU A 261 9.29 10.13 34.02
CA LEU A 261 10.59 9.49 33.75
C LEU A 261 11.16 9.96 32.39
N PRO A 262 12.39 10.52 32.34
CA PRO A 262 12.89 11.17 31.14
C PRO A 262 13.20 10.15 30.03
N MET A 263 12.29 10.04 29.06
CA MET A 263 12.49 9.32 27.80
C MET A 263 13.89 9.63 27.21
N MET A 264 14.68 8.57 27.00
CA MET A 264 16.03 8.67 26.44
C MET A 264 16.03 9.48 25.13
N ASP A 265 17.12 10.19 24.85
CA ASP A 265 17.14 11.23 23.81
C ASP A 265 16.95 10.66 22.39
N GLU A 266 17.31 9.39 22.16
CA GLU A 266 16.98 8.63 20.94
C GLU A 266 15.46 8.46 20.76
N GLY A 267 14.74 8.25 21.86
CA GLY A 267 13.29 8.23 21.94
C GLY A 267 12.63 9.56 21.59
N ARG A 268 13.37 10.68 21.48
CA ARG A 268 12.86 11.98 21.01
C ARG A 268 13.10 12.23 19.51
N GLN A 269 13.81 11.36 18.80
CA GLN A 269 14.12 11.54 17.37
C GLN A 269 12.85 11.54 16.50
N PRO A 270 12.83 12.28 15.37
CA PRO A 270 11.68 12.29 14.47
C PRO A 270 11.48 10.93 13.78
N LEU A 271 10.23 10.44 13.82
CA LEU A 271 9.81 9.17 13.19
C LEU A 271 9.74 9.26 11.66
N SER A 272 9.62 10.47 11.12
CA SER A 272 9.63 10.75 9.69
C SER A 272 10.36 12.05 9.38
N ARG A 273 10.86 12.18 8.15
CA ARG A 273 11.58 13.37 7.67
C ARG A 273 10.95 13.89 6.38
N LYS A 274 10.89 15.22 6.25
CA LYS A 274 10.65 15.89 4.97
C LYS A 274 11.97 16.08 4.23
N LEU A 275 12.03 15.63 2.99
CA LEU A 275 13.11 15.91 2.05
C LEU A 275 12.64 17.00 1.06
N PRO A 276 13.25 18.19 1.03
CA PRO A 276 13.02 19.14 -0.05
C PRO A 276 13.70 18.63 -1.33
N ILE A 277 13.03 18.79 -2.48
CA ILE A 277 13.66 18.53 -3.78
C ILE A 277 14.91 19.41 -3.94
N PRO A 278 16.07 18.85 -4.38
CA PRO A 278 17.32 19.60 -4.49
C PRO A 278 17.18 20.92 -5.27
N SER A 279 17.76 22.00 -4.73
CA SER A 279 17.69 23.36 -5.28
C SER A 279 18.07 23.45 -6.76
N SER A 280 19.02 22.63 -7.20
CA SER A 280 19.48 22.51 -8.59
C SER A 280 18.42 21.99 -9.57
N LYS A 281 17.40 21.25 -9.10
CA LYS A 281 16.26 20.80 -9.90
C LYS A 281 15.06 21.75 -9.80
N ILE A 282 14.73 22.19 -8.58
CA ILE A 282 13.50 22.97 -8.34
C ILE A 282 13.60 24.46 -8.73
N ASN A 283 14.79 25.07 -8.65
CA ASN A 283 14.95 26.48 -9.02
C ASN A 283 14.84 26.73 -10.53
N PRO A 284 15.46 25.94 -11.43
CA PRO A 284 15.24 26.06 -12.88
C PRO A 284 13.78 25.85 -13.27
N TYR A 285 13.08 24.87 -12.66
CA TYR A 285 11.64 24.64 -12.87
C TYR A 285 10.81 25.90 -12.55
N ARG A 286 11.03 26.53 -11.40
CA ARG A 286 10.36 27.79 -11.02
C ARG A 286 10.68 28.94 -11.97
N MET A 287 11.95 29.08 -12.40
CA MET A 287 12.34 30.11 -13.37
C MET A 287 11.62 29.91 -14.71
N ILE A 288 11.56 28.67 -15.23
CA ILE A 288 10.86 28.34 -16.48
C ILE A 288 9.36 28.63 -16.37
N ILE A 289 8.72 28.37 -15.22
CA ILE A 289 7.30 28.73 -15.01
C ILE A 289 7.10 30.25 -15.01
N ILE A 290 7.96 31.03 -14.35
CA ILE A 290 7.87 32.50 -14.35
C ILE A 290 8.07 33.05 -15.77
N ILE A 291 9.06 32.54 -16.51
CA ILE A 291 9.32 32.93 -17.89
C ILE A 291 8.12 32.60 -18.78
N ARG A 292 7.55 31.39 -18.66
CA ARG A 292 6.34 30.99 -19.39
C ARG A 292 5.13 31.85 -19.05
N LEU A 293 4.95 32.24 -17.79
CA LEU A 293 3.88 33.15 -17.37
C LEU A 293 4.07 34.56 -17.99
N ALA A 294 5.31 35.07 -18.05
CA ALA A 294 5.61 36.34 -18.70
C ALA A 294 5.38 36.28 -20.23
N ILE A 295 5.80 35.21 -20.90
CA ILE A 295 5.55 34.97 -22.33
C ILE A 295 4.05 34.88 -22.61
N LEU A 296 3.28 34.16 -21.79
CA LEU A 296 1.81 34.12 -21.92
C LEU A 296 1.19 35.51 -21.72
N GLY A 297 1.65 36.29 -20.74
CA GLY A 297 1.18 37.67 -20.53
C GLY A 297 1.42 38.57 -21.75
N LEU A 298 2.62 38.50 -22.35
CA LEU A 298 2.96 39.23 -23.58
C LEU A 298 2.14 38.73 -24.79
N PHE A 299 1.95 37.42 -24.92
CA PHE A 299 1.13 36.80 -25.96
C PHE A 299 -0.32 37.33 -25.88
N PHE A 300 -0.97 37.28 -24.72
CA PHE A 300 -2.34 37.79 -24.58
C PHE A 300 -2.44 39.30 -24.78
N HIS A 301 -1.45 40.07 -24.32
CA HIS A 301 -1.41 41.51 -24.56
C HIS A 301 -1.35 41.82 -26.06
N TYR A 302 -0.46 41.17 -26.81
CA TYR A 302 -0.39 41.29 -28.26
C TYR A 302 -1.69 40.82 -28.95
N ARG A 303 -2.19 39.64 -28.57
CA ARG A 303 -3.39 39.00 -29.13
C ARG A 303 -4.65 39.87 -29.00
N LEU A 304 -4.81 40.53 -27.85
CA LEU A 304 -5.95 41.44 -27.58
C LEU A 304 -5.83 42.80 -28.29
N LEU A 305 -4.62 43.26 -28.58
CA LEU A 305 -4.39 44.52 -29.32
C LEU A 305 -4.56 44.37 -30.84
N HIS A 306 -4.47 43.14 -31.38
CA HIS A 306 -4.52 42.87 -32.83
C HIS A 306 -5.73 41.99 -33.20
N PRO A 307 -6.98 42.51 -33.14
CA PRO A 307 -8.17 41.77 -33.51
C PRO A 307 -8.35 41.63 -35.03
N VAL A 308 -8.56 40.40 -35.51
CA VAL A 308 -8.83 40.13 -36.93
C VAL A 308 -10.26 40.55 -37.28
N ARG A 309 -10.42 41.72 -37.90
CA ARG A 309 -11.75 42.29 -38.21
C ARG A 309 -12.54 41.48 -39.24
N ASP A 310 -11.87 40.89 -40.21
CA ASP A 310 -12.47 40.07 -41.28
C ASP A 310 -13.04 38.72 -40.79
N ALA A 311 -12.61 38.26 -39.60
CA ALA A 311 -12.99 36.98 -39.02
C ALA A 311 -13.34 37.12 -37.52
N TYR A 312 -13.89 38.27 -37.10
CA TYR A 312 -13.96 38.67 -35.70
C TYR A 312 -14.62 37.64 -34.76
N GLY A 313 -15.66 36.92 -35.21
CA GLY A 313 -16.28 35.86 -34.42
C GLY A 313 -15.37 34.65 -34.17
N LEU A 314 -14.59 34.24 -35.18
CA LEU A 314 -13.61 33.14 -35.05
C LEU A 314 -12.43 33.58 -34.17
N TRP A 315 -11.94 34.81 -34.37
CA TRP A 315 -10.89 35.40 -33.53
C TRP A 315 -11.31 35.47 -32.06
N LEU A 316 -12.50 36.02 -31.77
CA LEU A 316 -13.01 36.14 -30.40
C LEU A 316 -13.17 34.77 -29.74
N THR A 317 -13.66 33.79 -30.49
CA THR A 317 -13.81 32.40 -30.02
C THR A 317 -12.45 31.77 -29.68
N SER A 318 -11.42 31.94 -30.52
CA SER A 318 -10.08 31.43 -30.22
C SER A 318 -9.49 32.11 -28.98
N VAL A 319 -9.58 33.43 -28.88
CA VAL A 319 -9.06 34.20 -27.73
C VAL A 319 -9.73 33.81 -26.42
N ILE A 320 -11.04 33.58 -26.41
CA ILE A 320 -11.76 33.09 -25.21
C ILE A 320 -11.26 31.70 -24.79
N CYS A 321 -11.06 30.78 -25.75
CA CYS A 321 -10.53 29.44 -25.46
C CYS A 321 -9.08 29.50 -24.96
N GLU A 322 -8.22 30.30 -25.61
CA GLU A 322 -6.82 30.51 -25.22
C GLU A 322 -6.72 31.07 -23.78
N ILE A 323 -7.55 32.07 -23.44
CA ILE A 323 -7.62 32.63 -22.06
C ILE A 323 -8.07 31.55 -21.07
N TRP A 324 -9.06 30.71 -21.40
CA TRP A 324 -9.49 29.61 -20.54
C TRP A 324 -8.35 28.61 -20.29
N PHE A 325 -7.63 28.19 -21.33
CA PHE A 325 -6.50 27.27 -21.18
C PHE A 325 -5.37 27.90 -20.35
N ALA A 326 -5.12 29.21 -20.47
CA ALA A 326 -4.14 29.90 -19.63
C ALA A 326 -4.56 29.93 -18.15
N VAL A 327 -5.83 30.20 -17.85
CA VAL A 327 -6.36 30.13 -16.47
C VAL A 327 -6.28 28.70 -15.92
N SER A 328 -6.70 27.70 -16.69
CA SER A 328 -6.60 26.29 -16.31
C SER A 328 -5.14 25.85 -16.09
N TRP A 329 -4.20 26.30 -16.93
CA TRP A 329 -2.77 26.04 -16.75
C TRP A 329 -2.20 26.70 -15.49
N ILE A 330 -2.60 27.93 -15.17
CA ILE A 330 -2.18 28.62 -13.93
C ILE A 330 -2.70 27.87 -12.69
N LEU A 331 -3.98 27.48 -12.71
CA LEU A 331 -4.63 26.71 -11.63
C LEU A 331 -3.98 25.33 -11.42
N ASP A 332 -3.56 24.66 -12.50
CA ASP A 332 -2.86 23.38 -12.43
C ASP A 332 -1.39 23.51 -11.96
N GLN A 333 -0.65 24.54 -12.41
CA GLN A 333 0.79 24.63 -12.15
C GLN A 333 1.14 25.21 -10.78
N PHE A 334 0.38 26.18 -10.25
CA PHE A 334 0.72 26.81 -8.97
C PHE A 334 0.70 25.82 -7.76
N PRO A 335 -0.19 24.82 -7.68
CA PRO A 335 -0.10 23.77 -6.66
C PRO A 335 1.17 22.90 -6.75
N LYS A 336 1.85 22.84 -7.91
CA LYS A 336 3.13 22.13 -8.11
C LYS A 336 4.35 22.93 -7.63
N TRP A 337 4.18 24.12 -7.05
CA TRP A 337 5.28 25.05 -6.75
C TRP A 337 6.27 24.59 -5.67
N TYR A 338 5.82 23.79 -4.71
CA TYR A 338 6.62 23.35 -3.56
C TYR A 338 6.54 21.83 -3.35
N PRO A 339 7.06 21.01 -4.29
CA PRO A 339 7.06 19.56 -4.13
C PRO A 339 8.02 19.15 -3.02
N ILE A 340 7.61 18.17 -2.21
CA ILE A 340 8.47 17.52 -1.21
C ILE A 340 8.37 15.99 -1.32
N GLU A 341 9.36 15.33 -0.76
CA GLU A 341 9.38 13.88 -0.56
C GLU A 341 9.53 13.57 0.93
N ARG A 342 9.31 12.32 1.34
CA ARG A 342 9.33 11.91 2.74
C ARG A 342 9.97 10.55 2.96
N GLU A 343 10.62 10.43 4.10
CA GLU A 343 11.14 9.17 4.63
C GLU A 343 10.44 8.84 5.96
N THR A 344 10.18 7.56 6.18
CA THR A 344 9.75 6.96 7.45
C THR A 344 10.91 6.17 8.06
N TYR A 345 11.00 6.13 9.39
CA TYR A 345 12.05 5.40 10.11
C TYR A 345 11.40 4.38 11.05
N LEU A 346 11.04 3.22 10.49
CA LEU A 346 10.30 2.17 11.18
C LEU A 346 11.01 1.66 12.44
N ASP A 347 12.35 1.62 12.42
CA ASP A 347 13.17 1.17 13.55
C ASP A 347 12.96 2.09 14.77
N ARG A 348 12.78 3.42 14.55
CA ARG A 348 12.47 4.39 15.61
C ARG A 348 11.04 4.29 16.14
N LEU A 349 10.10 3.83 15.32
CA LEU A 349 8.73 3.56 15.77
C LEU A 349 8.74 2.37 16.72
N SER A 350 9.40 1.29 16.31
CA SER A 350 9.50 0.04 17.08
C SER A 350 10.26 0.27 18.39
N LEU A 351 11.43 0.94 18.35
CA LEU A 351 12.20 1.30 19.55
C LEU A 351 11.44 2.22 20.55
N ARG A 352 10.38 2.91 20.11
CA ARG A 352 9.55 3.75 20.99
C ARG A 352 8.35 3.00 21.56
N TYR A 353 7.62 2.25 20.72
CA TYR A 353 6.30 1.71 21.05
C TYR A 353 6.25 0.17 21.16
N GLU A 354 7.29 -0.56 20.74
CA GLU A 354 7.41 -2.02 20.82
C GLU A 354 8.60 -2.40 21.71
N LYS A 355 8.46 -2.13 23.01
CA LYS A 355 9.46 -2.43 24.03
C LYS A 355 9.43 -3.93 24.36
N GLU A 356 10.54 -4.62 24.14
CA GLU A 356 10.65 -6.07 24.40
C GLU A 356 10.27 -6.40 25.86
N GLY A 357 9.39 -7.39 26.05
CA GLY A 357 8.85 -7.76 27.36
C GLY A 357 7.69 -6.90 27.88
N LYS A 358 7.20 -5.91 27.12
CA LYS A 358 5.96 -5.17 27.42
C LYS A 358 4.92 -5.35 26.30
N LEU A 359 3.66 -5.03 26.61
CA LEU A 359 2.60 -4.90 25.61
C LEU A 359 2.93 -3.77 24.63
N SER A 360 2.48 -3.89 23.38
CA SER A 360 2.72 -2.87 22.36
C SER A 360 1.91 -1.60 22.63
N GLU A 361 2.61 -0.48 22.69
CA GLU A 361 2.08 0.88 22.79
C GLU A 361 1.67 1.44 21.41
N LEU A 362 1.72 0.61 20.34
CA LEU A 362 1.18 0.97 19.03
C LEU A 362 -0.34 1.13 19.10
N ALA A 363 -0.85 2.16 18.44
CA ALA A 363 -2.28 2.43 18.37
C ALA A 363 -3.01 1.41 17.48
N SER A 364 -4.24 1.07 17.85
CA SER A 364 -5.10 0.19 17.04
C SER A 364 -5.50 0.81 15.70
N ILE A 365 -5.71 -0.03 14.70
CA ILE A 365 -6.14 0.34 13.36
C ILE A 365 -7.28 -0.59 12.91
N ASP A 366 -8.46 -0.02 12.62
CA ASP A 366 -9.49 -0.75 11.89
C ASP A 366 -9.22 -0.62 10.38
N VAL A 367 -9.41 -1.70 9.61
CA VAL A 367 -9.25 -1.74 8.16
C VAL A 367 -10.60 -2.05 7.52
N PHE A 368 -11.10 -1.13 6.71
CA PHE A 368 -12.43 -1.19 6.09
C PHE A 368 -12.31 -1.59 4.62
N VAL A 369 -13.00 -2.67 4.24
CA VAL A 369 -13.19 -3.12 2.86
C VAL A 369 -14.67 -3.02 2.51
N SER A 370 -15.00 -2.45 1.35
CA SER A 370 -16.38 -2.40 0.84
C SER A 370 -16.51 -3.23 -0.45
N THR A 371 -17.50 -4.12 -0.50
CA THR A 371 -17.91 -4.86 -1.71
C THR A 371 -19.38 -4.56 -2.03
N VAL A 372 -19.74 -4.50 -3.31
CA VAL A 372 -21.08 -4.07 -3.76
C VAL A 372 -21.90 -5.23 -4.34
N ASP A 373 -21.26 -6.13 -5.09
CA ASP A 373 -21.93 -7.23 -5.80
C ASP A 373 -20.89 -8.28 -6.21
N PRO A 374 -20.95 -9.54 -5.71
CA PRO A 374 -19.96 -10.57 -6.03
C PRO A 374 -19.96 -10.99 -7.52
N MET A 375 -21.01 -10.66 -8.29
CA MET A 375 -21.03 -10.88 -9.74
C MET A 375 -20.28 -9.79 -10.53
N LYS A 376 -19.98 -8.65 -9.91
CA LYS A 376 -19.13 -7.58 -10.47
C LYS A 376 -17.73 -7.56 -9.88
N GLU A 377 -17.61 -7.95 -8.61
CA GLU A 377 -16.42 -7.91 -7.78
C GLU A 377 -16.14 -9.34 -7.28
N PRO A 378 -15.50 -10.22 -8.09
CA PRO A 378 -15.43 -11.65 -7.84
C PRO A 378 -14.93 -12.00 -6.43
N PRO A 379 -15.58 -12.91 -5.68
CA PRO A 379 -15.26 -13.18 -4.27
C PRO A 379 -13.80 -13.56 -4.02
N LEU A 380 -13.14 -14.23 -4.98
CA LEU A 380 -11.72 -14.57 -4.90
C LEU A 380 -10.79 -13.34 -4.81
N ILE A 381 -11.18 -12.20 -5.42
CA ILE A 381 -10.41 -10.95 -5.35
C ILE A 381 -10.59 -10.32 -3.96
N THR A 382 -11.85 -10.21 -3.48
CA THR A 382 -12.16 -9.75 -2.13
C THR A 382 -11.47 -10.61 -1.06
N ALA A 383 -11.46 -11.93 -1.23
CA ALA A 383 -10.73 -12.87 -0.38
C ALA A 383 -9.22 -12.62 -0.37
N ASN A 384 -8.59 -12.44 -1.54
CA ASN A 384 -7.16 -12.09 -1.65
C ASN A 384 -6.83 -10.78 -0.93
N THR A 385 -7.71 -9.77 -1.04
CA THR A 385 -7.60 -8.49 -0.34
C THR A 385 -7.69 -8.68 1.18
N VAL A 386 -8.70 -9.40 1.69
CA VAL A 386 -8.85 -9.73 3.12
C VAL A 386 -7.65 -10.51 3.66
N LEU A 387 -7.16 -11.53 2.94
CA LEU A 387 -5.98 -12.30 3.32
C LEU A 387 -4.72 -11.43 3.40
N SER A 388 -4.58 -10.44 2.50
CA SER A 388 -3.47 -9.48 2.56
C SER A 388 -3.52 -8.56 3.79
N ILE A 389 -4.73 -8.28 4.31
CA ILE A 389 -4.98 -7.44 5.48
C ILE A 389 -4.75 -8.24 6.78
N LEU A 390 -5.23 -9.48 6.87
CA LEU A 390 -5.01 -10.34 8.04
C LEU A 390 -3.53 -10.73 8.21
N ALA A 391 -2.76 -10.74 7.12
CA ALA A 391 -1.35 -11.10 7.11
C ALA A 391 -0.37 -9.91 7.23
N VAL A 392 -0.79 -8.72 7.67
CA VAL A 392 0.11 -7.55 7.86
C VAL A 392 1.20 -7.75 8.93
N ASP A 393 2.26 -6.93 8.85
CA ASP A 393 3.27 -6.76 9.90
C ASP A 393 2.78 -5.69 10.90
N TYR A 394 1.97 -6.11 11.86
CA TYR A 394 1.44 -5.32 12.98
C TYR A 394 0.99 -6.27 14.11
N PRO A 395 0.91 -5.83 15.39
CA PRO A 395 0.35 -6.63 16.48
C PRO A 395 -1.11 -7.06 16.23
N VAL A 396 -1.45 -8.31 16.57
CA VAL A 396 -2.75 -8.92 16.22
C VAL A 396 -3.93 -8.35 17.02
N ASP A 397 -3.67 -7.93 18.25
CA ASP A 397 -4.60 -7.23 19.13
C ASP A 397 -4.90 -5.79 18.68
N LYS A 398 -4.09 -5.25 17.75
CA LYS A 398 -4.16 -3.87 17.24
C LYS A 398 -4.72 -3.76 15.81
N VAL A 399 -5.12 -4.87 15.17
CA VAL A 399 -5.74 -4.84 13.83
C VAL A 399 -7.11 -5.53 13.84
N ALA A 400 -8.10 -4.87 13.23
CA ALA A 400 -9.40 -5.47 12.92
C ALA A 400 -9.75 -5.21 11.44
N CYS A 401 -10.19 -6.24 10.73
CA CYS A 401 -10.66 -6.16 9.34
C CYS A 401 -12.19 -6.20 9.32
N TYR A 402 -12.81 -5.14 8.82
CA TYR A 402 -14.26 -5.05 8.63
C TYR A 402 -14.57 -5.10 7.13
N VAL A 403 -15.43 -6.02 6.73
CA VAL A 403 -15.91 -6.16 5.35
C VAL A 403 -17.38 -5.80 5.31
N SER A 404 -17.70 -4.66 4.67
CA SER A 404 -19.08 -4.27 4.38
C SER A 404 -19.51 -4.88 3.05
N ASP A 405 -20.53 -5.76 3.08
CA ASP A 405 -21.24 -6.18 1.87
C ASP A 405 -22.48 -5.30 1.68
N ASP A 406 -22.50 -4.52 0.61
CA ASP A 406 -23.65 -3.70 0.23
C ASP A 406 -24.63 -4.45 -0.68
N GLY A 407 -24.30 -5.67 -1.11
CA GLY A 407 -25.17 -6.59 -1.85
C GLY A 407 -25.94 -7.59 -0.96
N ALA A 408 -25.53 -7.78 0.30
CA ALA A 408 -26.09 -8.74 1.25
C ALA A 408 -26.16 -10.19 0.71
N ALA A 409 -25.15 -10.60 -0.06
CA ALA A 409 -25.18 -11.84 -0.82
C ALA A 409 -24.57 -13.01 -0.05
N MET A 410 -25.29 -14.14 0.02
CA MET A 410 -24.79 -15.36 0.70
C MET A 410 -23.45 -15.84 0.12
N LEU A 411 -23.23 -15.69 -1.19
CA LEU A 411 -21.94 -15.96 -1.83
C LEU A 411 -20.77 -15.16 -1.22
N THR A 412 -20.98 -13.89 -0.86
CA THR A 412 -19.96 -13.07 -0.18
C THR A 412 -19.66 -13.64 1.20
N PHE A 413 -20.71 -13.99 1.94
CA PHE A 413 -20.63 -14.51 3.30
C PHE A 413 -19.93 -15.88 3.38
N GLU A 414 -20.31 -16.83 2.53
CA GLU A 414 -19.67 -18.15 2.47
C GLU A 414 -18.21 -18.08 1.98
N ALA A 415 -17.93 -17.24 0.98
CA ALA A 415 -16.56 -16.99 0.54
C ALA A 415 -15.69 -16.39 1.65
N LEU A 416 -16.24 -15.52 2.51
CA LEU A 416 -15.55 -15.01 3.70
C LEU A 416 -15.33 -16.09 4.77
N SER A 417 -16.27 -17.01 4.94
CA SER A 417 -16.13 -18.16 5.85
C SER A 417 -14.94 -19.04 5.43
N GLU A 418 -14.92 -19.49 4.17
CA GLU A 418 -13.80 -20.22 3.56
C GLU A 418 -12.47 -19.43 3.64
N THR A 419 -12.52 -18.11 3.42
CA THR A 419 -11.35 -17.23 3.54
C THR A 419 -10.83 -17.21 4.97
N SER A 420 -11.71 -17.24 5.97
CA SER A 420 -11.32 -17.28 7.39
C SER A 420 -10.62 -18.58 7.77
N GLU A 421 -11.04 -19.72 7.21
CA GLU A 421 -10.34 -21.00 7.41
C GLU A 421 -8.98 -21.01 6.73
N PHE A 422 -8.89 -20.57 5.47
CA PHE A 422 -7.61 -20.50 4.75
C PHE A 422 -6.63 -19.51 5.42
N ALA A 423 -7.12 -18.41 5.99
CA ALA A 423 -6.31 -17.44 6.75
C ALA A 423 -5.54 -18.09 7.91
N ARG A 424 -6.13 -19.11 8.58
CA ARG A 424 -5.49 -19.84 9.69
C ARG A 424 -4.24 -20.62 9.26
N LYS A 425 -4.12 -20.96 7.97
CA LYS A 425 -2.94 -21.59 7.36
C LYS A 425 -2.01 -20.54 6.74
N TRP A 426 -2.56 -19.55 6.05
CA TRP A 426 -1.83 -18.55 5.28
C TRP A 426 -1.11 -17.48 6.13
N VAL A 427 -1.75 -16.98 7.20
CA VAL A 427 -1.20 -15.92 8.04
C VAL A 427 0.09 -16.33 8.79
N PRO A 428 0.16 -17.48 9.50
CA PRO A 428 1.41 -17.92 10.13
C PRO A 428 2.52 -18.14 9.08
N PHE A 429 2.21 -18.81 7.95
CA PHE A 429 3.16 -18.97 6.84
C PHE A 429 3.72 -17.62 6.33
N CYS A 430 2.86 -16.62 6.11
CA CYS A 430 3.28 -15.29 5.68
C CYS A 430 4.20 -14.58 6.67
N LYS A 431 3.91 -14.69 7.98
CA LYS A 431 4.69 -14.06 9.05
C LYS A 431 6.02 -14.79 9.25
N LYS A 432 5.99 -16.12 9.42
CA LYS A 432 7.15 -17.02 9.59
C LYS A 432 8.21 -16.83 8.49
N PHE A 433 7.79 -16.80 7.22
CA PHE A 433 8.71 -16.70 6.09
C PHE A 433 8.91 -15.29 5.54
N ASN A 434 8.25 -14.27 6.10
CA ASN A 434 8.24 -12.90 5.59
C ASN A 434 7.96 -12.85 4.07
N ILE A 435 6.78 -13.33 3.69
CA ILE A 435 6.31 -13.37 2.29
C ILE A 435 5.83 -11.98 1.86
N GLU A 436 6.07 -11.59 0.61
CA GLU A 436 5.47 -10.39 0.03
C GLU A 436 5.30 -10.54 -1.50
N PRO A 437 4.11 -10.24 -2.09
CA PRO A 437 2.94 -9.64 -1.46
C PRO A 437 2.22 -10.57 -0.48
N ARG A 438 1.29 -10.02 0.31
CA ARG A 438 0.50 -10.81 1.29
C ARG A 438 -0.79 -11.40 0.70
N ALA A 439 -1.16 -11.02 -0.53
CA ALA A 439 -2.23 -11.66 -1.29
C ALA A 439 -1.71 -12.92 -2.02
N PRO A 440 -2.31 -14.11 -1.81
CA PRO A 440 -1.78 -15.38 -2.33
C PRO A 440 -1.80 -15.51 -3.86
N GLU A 441 -2.86 -15.11 -4.57
CA GLU A 441 -2.93 -15.17 -6.05
C GLU A 441 -1.73 -14.40 -6.64
N TRP A 442 -1.59 -13.14 -6.24
CA TRP A 442 -0.51 -12.27 -6.70
C TRP A 442 0.88 -12.74 -6.26
N TYR A 443 1.01 -13.55 -5.21
CA TYR A 443 2.28 -14.16 -4.81
C TYR A 443 2.61 -15.40 -5.64
N PHE A 444 1.65 -16.32 -5.83
CA PHE A 444 1.88 -17.57 -6.55
C PHE A 444 1.95 -17.39 -8.06
N SER A 445 1.29 -16.38 -8.64
CA SER A 445 1.40 -16.02 -10.06
C SER A 445 2.71 -15.30 -10.46
N GLN A 446 3.58 -14.94 -9.52
CA GLN A 446 4.85 -14.27 -9.85
C GLN A 446 5.90 -15.23 -10.40
N LYS A 447 6.26 -15.07 -11.68
CA LYS A 447 7.42 -15.70 -12.36
C LYS A 447 8.77 -15.10 -11.88
N ILE A 448 8.96 -14.95 -10.58
CA ILE A 448 10.18 -14.44 -9.94
C ILE A 448 10.77 -15.55 -9.07
N ASP A 449 12.09 -15.68 -9.02
CA ASP A 449 12.78 -16.61 -8.12
C ASP A 449 12.32 -16.40 -6.66
N TYR A 450 11.50 -17.34 -6.18
CA TYR A 450 10.93 -17.37 -4.85
C TYR A 450 11.94 -17.80 -3.78
N LEU A 451 13.08 -18.37 -4.16
CA LEU A 451 14.17 -18.76 -3.25
C LEU A 451 15.11 -17.57 -2.95
N LYS A 452 15.00 -16.47 -3.70
CA LYS A 452 15.85 -15.28 -3.53
C LYS A 452 15.72 -14.71 -2.11
N ASN A 453 16.85 -14.62 -1.42
CA ASN A 453 16.97 -14.18 -0.02
C ASN A 453 16.19 -15.05 1.00
N LYS A 454 15.84 -16.31 0.67
CA LYS A 454 15.20 -17.25 1.60
C LYS A 454 16.22 -18.28 2.10
N VAL A 455 16.50 -18.23 3.41
CA VAL A 455 17.53 -19.07 4.07
C VAL A 455 16.97 -20.19 4.94
N HIS A 456 15.64 -20.28 5.11
CA HIS A 456 15.03 -21.27 6.01
C HIS A 456 14.87 -22.62 5.30
N PRO A 457 15.44 -23.74 5.81
CA PRO A 457 15.52 -25.00 5.07
C PRO A 457 14.15 -25.58 4.70
N ALA A 458 13.19 -25.58 5.63
CA ALA A 458 11.85 -26.11 5.38
C ALA A 458 10.99 -25.26 4.41
N PHE A 459 11.46 -24.09 3.96
CA PHE A 459 10.66 -23.15 3.15
C PHE A 459 10.17 -23.76 1.84
N VAL A 460 10.99 -24.57 1.15
CA VAL A 460 10.61 -25.16 -0.15
C VAL A 460 9.41 -26.11 0.03
N ARG A 461 9.49 -27.00 1.03
CA ARG A 461 8.43 -27.95 1.39
C ARG A 461 7.16 -27.23 1.84
N GLU A 462 7.27 -26.30 2.79
CA GLU A 462 6.13 -25.56 3.31
C GLU A 462 5.47 -24.66 2.25
N ARG A 463 6.25 -24.02 1.35
CA ARG A 463 5.71 -23.27 0.20
C ARG A 463 4.95 -24.18 -0.75
N ARG A 464 5.46 -25.37 -1.05
CA ARG A 464 4.79 -26.30 -1.98
C ARG A 464 3.50 -26.86 -1.38
N ALA A 465 3.48 -27.18 -0.08
CA ALA A 465 2.24 -27.52 0.62
C ALA A 465 1.22 -26.36 0.58
N MET A 466 1.66 -25.14 0.90
CA MET A 466 0.81 -23.94 0.89
C MET A 466 0.29 -23.58 -0.51
N LYS A 467 1.01 -23.91 -1.59
CA LYS A 467 0.48 -23.76 -2.97
C LYS A 467 -0.70 -24.69 -3.21
N ARG A 468 -0.62 -25.97 -2.83
CA ARG A 468 -1.72 -26.94 -3.00
C ARG A 468 -2.97 -26.52 -2.22
N GLU A 469 -2.78 -26.19 -0.94
CA GLU A 469 -3.81 -25.62 -0.06
C GLU A 469 -4.50 -24.39 -0.67
N TYR A 470 -3.74 -23.54 -1.38
CA TYR A 470 -4.29 -22.37 -2.05
C TYR A 470 -5.10 -22.71 -3.31
N GLU A 471 -4.62 -23.62 -4.17
CA GLU A 471 -5.39 -24.07 -5.34
C GLU A 471 -6.66 -24.83 -4.92
N GLU A 472 -6.62 -25.62 -3.84
CA GLU A 472 -7.81 -26.28 -3.26
C GLU A 472 -8.82 -25.25 -2.74
N PHE A 473 -8.36 -24.22 -2.01
CA PHE A 473 -9.21 -23.09 -1.60
C PHE A 473 -9.82 -22.37 -2.81
N LYS A 474 -9.04 -22.12 -3.86
CA LYS A 474 -9.49 -21.50 -5.12
C LYS A 474 -10.56 -22.35 -5.82
N VAL A 475 -10.42 -23.68 -5.82
CA VAL A 475 -11.44 -24.61 -6.32
C VAL A 475 -12.73 -24.54 -5.49
N ARG A 476 -12.64 -24.49 -4.15
CA ARG A 476 -13.85 -24.35 -3.30
C ARG A 476 -14.58 -23.03 -3.52
N ILE A 477 -13.85 -21.90 -3.59
CA ILE A 477 -14.44 -20.58 -3.94
C ILE A 477 -15.10 -20.60 -5.32
N ASN A 478 -14.47 -21.22 -6.33
CA ASN A 478 -15.07 -21.37 -7.66
C ASN A 478 -16.31 -22.29 -7.64
N GLY A 479 -16.35 -23.29 -6.77
CA GLY A 479 -17.53 -24.11 -6.49
C GLY A 479 -18.70 -23.29 -5.94
N LEU A 480 -18.45 -22.45 -4.93
CA LEU A 480 -19.46 -21.51 -4.38
C LEU A 480 -19.97 -20.54 -5.45
N VAL A 481 -19.07 -19.92 -6.24
CA VAL A 481 -19.46 -19.04 -7.35
C VAL A 481 -20.32 -19.77 -8.39
N SER A 482 -20.03 -21.04 -8.67
CA SER A 482 -20.80 -21.85 -9.63
C SER A 482 -22.17 -22.28 -9.09
N ALA A 483 -22.28 -22.53 -7.78
CA ALA A 483 -23.54 -22.79 -7.10
C ALA A 483 -24.43 -21.52 -7.05
N ALA A 484 -23.83 -20.37 -6.73
CA ALA A 484 -24.52 -19.09 -6.59
C ALA A 484 -25.22 -18.58 -7.88
N GLN A 485 -24.83 -19.08 -9.05
CA GLN A 485 -25.51 -18.81 -10.33
C GLN A 485 -26.91 -19.42 -10.41
N LYS A 486 -27.22 -20.43 -9.57
CA LYS A 486 -28.51 -21.13 -9.52
C LYS A 486 -29.28 -20.72 -8.26
N VAL A 487 -29.92 -19.55 -8.31
CA VAL A 487 -30.78 -19.07 -7.22
C VAL A 487 -31.94 -20.06 -6.99
N PRO A 488 -32.16 -20.58 -5.77
CA PRO A 488 -33.30 -21.46 -5.48
C PRO A 488 -34.63 -20.68 -5.52
N GLU A 489 -35.74 -21.35 -5.85
CA GLU A 489 -37.06 -20.72 -5.93
C GLU A 489 -37.57 -20.24 -4.55
N ASP A 490 -37.30 -21.01 -3.49
CA ASP A 490 -37.59 -20.64 -2.09
C ASP A 490 -36.59 -19.62 -1.50
N GLY A 491 -35.59 -19.18 -2.28
CA GLY A 491 -34.49 -18.34 -1.83
C GLY A 491 -33.31 -19.10 -1.21
N TRP A 492 -32.31 -18.36 -0.74
CA TRP A 492 -31.12 -18.94 -0.11
C TRP A 492 -31.40 -19.37 1.34
N THR A 493 -30.75 -20.47 1.75
CA THR A 493 -30.89 -21.10 3.07
C THR A 493 -29.51 -21.43 3.60
N MET A 494 -29.26 -21.08 4.87
CA MET A 494 -27.99 -21.29 5.56
C MET A 494 -27.77 -22.76 5.95
N GLN A 495 -26.53 -23.11 6.31
CA GLN A 495 -26.12 -24.48 6.64
C GLN A 495 -26.82 -25.08 7.87
N ASP A 496 -27.43 -24.26 8.72
CA ASP A 496 -28.26 -24.65 9.87
C ASP A 496 -29.75 -24.87 9.51
N GLY A 497 -30.12 -24.66 8.24
CA GLY A 497 -31.50 -24.74 7.75
C GLY A 497 -32.32 -23.46 7.89
N THR A 498 -31.73 -22.34 8.35
CA THR A 498 -32.44 -21.07 8.45
C THR A 498 -32.45 -20.30 7.12
N PRO A 499 -33.53 -19.57 6.77
CA PRO A 499 -33.56 -18.77 5.53
C PRO A 499 -32.62 -17.57 5.62
N TRP A 500 -31.86 -17.31 4.55
CA TRP A 500 -30.89 -16.22 4.49
C TRP A 500 -31.57 -14.84 4.65
N PRO A 501 -31.22 -14.02 5.66
CA PRO A 501 -31.92 -12.75 5.90
C PRO A 501 -31.73 -11.73 4.77
N GLY A 502 -30.65 -11.84 3.98
CA GLY A 502 -30.37 -10.99 2.82
C GLY A 502 -31.12 -11.35 1.54
N ASN A 503 -32.04 -12.32 1.55
CA ASN A 503 -32.76 -12.79 0.36
C ASN A 503 -33.45 -11.69 -0.46
N CYS A 504 -33.83 -10.56 0.16
CA CYS A 504 -34.23 -9.35 -0.55
C CYS A 504 -33.19 -8.24 -0.40
N VAL A 505 -32.40 -7.98 -1.45
CA VAL A 505 -31.33 -6.94 -1.48
C VAL A 505 -31.87 -5.50 -1.21
N ARG A 506 -33.19 -5.28 -1.28
CA ARG A 506 -33.86 -4.00 -1.00
C ARG A 506 -34.61 -3.92 0.34
N ASP A 507 -34.82 -5.05 1.01
CA ASP A 507 -35.54 -5.13 2.29
C ASP A 507 -34.96 -6.27 3.13
N HIS A 508 -33.92 -5.96 3.91
CA HIS A 508 -33.24 -6.93 4.79
C HIS A 508 -32.76 -6.27 6.08
N PRO A 509 -32.76 -7.01 7.21
CA PRO A 509 -32.20 -6.52 8.47
C PRO A 509 -30.68 -6.31 8.36
N GLY A 510 -30.13 -5.49 9.25
CA GLY A 510 -28.68 -5.40 9.44
C GLY A 510 -28.12 -6.72 9.99
N MET A 511 -27.00 -7.17 9.45
CA MET A 511 -26.33 -8.42 9.83
C MET A 511 -24.88 -8.13 10.24
N ILE A 512 -24.42 -8.75 11.32
CA ILE A 512 -23.03 -8.67 11.79
C ILE A 512 -22.58 -10.08 12.14
N GLN A 513 -21.44 -10.52 11.61
CA GLN A 513 -20.80 -11.79 11.97
C GLN A 513 -19.32 -11.56 12.27
N VAL A 514 -18.81 -12.17 13.33
CA VAL A 514 -17.37 -12.20 13.65
C VAL A 514 -16.84 -13.59 13.32
N PHE A 515 -15.85 -13.68 12.43
CA PHE A 515 -15.24 -14.95 12.00
C PHE A 515 -13.95 -15.26 12.77
N LEU A 516 -13.10 -14.26 12.97
CA LEU A 516 -11.80 -14.38 13.67
C LEU A 516 -11.72 -13.36 14.81
N GLY A 517 -11.00 -13.71 15.88
CA GLY A 517 -10.84 -12.84 17.06
C GLY A 517 -10.42 -13.58 18.33
N HIS A 518 -10.31 -12.84 19.45
CA HIS A 518 -9.87 -13.34 20.76
C HIS A 518 -10.76 -14.48 21.31
N SER A 519 -12.07 -14.43 21.05
CA SER A 519 -13.04 -15.48 21.40
C SER A 519 -13.32 -16.47 20.26
N GLY A 520 -12.54 -16.40 19.18
CA GLY A 520 -12.75 -17.14 17.93
C GLY A 520 -11.70 -18.21 17.69
N VAL A 521 -11.57 -18.64 16.43
CA VAL A 521 -10.70 -19.75 16.06
C VAL A 521 -9.24 -19.30 15.91
N ARG A 522 -8.33 -19.95 16.64
CA ARG A 522 -6.88 -19.74 16.59
C ARG A 522 -6.24 -20.30 15.30
N ASP A 523 -5.05 -19.82 14.96
CA ASP A 523 -4.27 -20.36 13.84
C ASP A 523 -3.78 -21.81 14.09
N VAL A 524 -3.11 -22.41 13.10
CA VAL A 524 -2.60 -23.80 13.21
C VAL A 524 -1.42 -23.97 14.18
N GLU A 525 -0.82 -22.89 14.67
CA GLU A 525 0.27 -22.89 15.65
C GLU A 525 -0.25 -22.54 17.08
N GLY A 526 -1.54 -22.19 17.22
CA GLY A 526 -2.20 -21.84 18.48
C GLY A 526 -2.26 -20.33 18.78
N ASN A 527 -1.77 -19.49 17.87
CA ASN A 527 -1.77 -18.04 18.04
C ASN A 527 -3.15 -17.42 17.71
N GLU A 528 -3.33 -16.18 18.14
CA GLU A 528 -4.49 -15.36 17.81
C GLU A 528 -4.32 -14.64 16.48
N LEU A 529 -5.44 -14.50 15.74
CA LEU A 529 -5.51 -13.83 14.45
C LEU A 529 -6.21 -12.47 14.61
N PRO A 530 -5.89 -11.46 13.75
CA PRO A 530 -6.62 -10.20 13.72
C PRO A 530 -8.13 -10.42 13.56
N HIS A 531 -8.94 -9.52 14.13
CA HIS A 531 -10.40 -9.66 14.02
C HIS A 531 -10.84 -9.63 12.55
N LEU A 532 -11.82 -10.47 12.20
CA LEU A 532 -12.51 -10.42 10.91
C LEU A 532 -14.02 -10.29 11.17
N VAL A 533 -14.60 -9.17 10.76
CA VAL A 533 -16.01 -8.82 10.98
C VAL A 533 -16.69 -8.57 9.63
N TYR A 534 -17.70 -9.37 9.31
CA TYR A 534 -18.64 -9.12 8.21
C TYR A 534 -19.78 -8.23 8.68
N VAL A 535 -20.17 -7.26 7.86
CA VAL A 535 -21.27 -6.33 8.12
C VAL A 535 -22.12 -6.18 6.86
N SER A 536 -23.42 -6.44 6.98
CA SER A 536 -24.42 -5.96 6.01
C SER A 536 -25.28 -4.92 6.70
N ARG A 537 -25.44 -3.75 6.09
CA ARG A 537 -26.31 -2.69 6.62
C ARG A 537 -27.78 -3.09 6.53
N GLU A 538 -28.63 -2.51 7.36
CA GLU A 538 -30.07 -2.62 7.12
C GLU A 538 -30.46 -1.82 5.87
N LYS A 539 -31.29 -2.42 5.00
CA LYS A 539 -31.84 -1.76 3.81
C LYS A 539 -33.34 -1.94 3.77
N ARG A 540 -34.06 -0.89 3.38
CA ARG A 540 -35.53 -0.82 3.40
C ARG A 540 -36.07 -0.03 2.21
N PRO A 541 -37.21 -0.42 1.61
CA PRO A 541 -37.83 0.36 0.55
C PRO A 541 -38.16 1.79 1.01
N GLY A 542 -37.76 2.78 0.23
CA GLY A 542 -38.02 4.21 0.50
C GLY A 542 -36.92 4.96 1.26
N PHE A 543 -35.92 4.27 1.81
CA PHE A 543 -34.74 4.91 2.41
C PHE A 543 -33.62 5.12 1.37
N GLU A 544 -32.86 6.21 1.48
CA GLU A 544 -31.63 6.37 0.70
C GLU A 544 -30.44 5.75 1.44
N HIS A 545 -29.59 5.01 0.73
CA HIS A 545 -28.47 4.26 1.33
C HIS A 545 -27.08 4.78 0.95
N HIS A 546 -27.02 5.85 0.14
CA HIS A 546 -25.82 6.61 -0.23
C HIS A 546 -24.58 5.79 -0.70
N LYS A 547 -24.80 4.57 -1.24
CA LYS A 547 -23.76 3.68 -1.81
C LYS A 547 -22.56 3.51 -0.85
N LYS A 548 -21.33 3.59 -1.38
CA LYS A 548 -20.07 3.46 -0.64
C LYS A 548 -19.95 4.46 0.52
N ALA A 549 -20.36 5.72 0.35
CA ALA A 549 -20.31 6.71 1.43
C ALA A 549 -21.13 6.27 2.66
N GLY A 550 -22.33 5.73 2.44
CA GLY A 550 -23.17 5.17 3.50
C GLY A 550 -22.62 3.87 4.10
N ALA A 551 -22.01 3.00 3.28
CA ALA A 551 -21.31 1.80 3.75
C ALA A 551 -20.17 2.16 4.71
N MET A 552 -19.31 3.09 4.30
CA MET A 552 -18.19 3.59 5.10
C MET A 552 -18.66 4.29 6.39
N ASN A 553 -19.77 5.03 6.36
CA ASN A 553 -20.32 5.68 7.56
C ASN A 553 -20.91 4.68 8.57
N ALA A 554 -21.59 3.62 8.11
CA ALA A 554 -22.00 2.53 8.99
C ALA A 554 -20.78 1.79 9.58
N LEU A 555 -19.73 1.56 8.78
CA LEU A 555 -18.48 0.96 9.27
C LEU A 555 -17.80 1.81 10.37
N ILE A 556 -17.75 3.15 10.24
CA ILE A 556 -17.23 4.02 11.32
C ILE A 556 -18.00 3.76 12.63
N ARG A 557 -19.34 3.70 12.57
CA ARG A 557 -20.20 3.55 13.75
C ARG A 557 -20.09 2.16 14.37
N VAL A 558 -20.15 1.10 13.55
CA VAL A 558 -20.13 -0.28 14.05
C VAL A 558 -18.77 -0.62 14.68
N SER A 559 -17.65 -0.19 14.06
CA SER A 559 -16.34 -0.44 14.65
C SER A 559 -16.06 0.46 15.86
N ALA A 560 -16.71 1.63 16.00
CA ALA A 560 -16.65 2.41 17.25
C ALA A 560 -17.26 1.70 18.46
N VAL A 561 -18.28 0.87 18.24
CA VAL A 561 -18.89 0.03 19.29
C VAL A 561 -18.05 -1.22 19.55
N LEU A 562 -17.47 -1.84 18.50
CA LEU A 562 -16.82 -3.15 18.59
C LEU A 562 -15.29 -3.14 18.84
N SER A 563 -14.58 -2.06 18.55
CA SER A 563 -13.11 -1.97 18.71
C SER A 563 -12.59 -0.56 19.05
N ASN A 564 -13.27 0.48 18.55
CA ASN A 564 -12.96 1.90 18.70
C ASN A 564 -11.50 2.26 18.41
N ALA A 565 -10.94 1.78 17.30
CA ALA A 565 -9.57 2.13 16.91
C ALA A 565 -9.45 3.62 16.56
N PRO A 566 -8.44 4.36 17.06
CA PRO A 566 -8.28 5.80 16.76
C PRO A 566 -7.91 6.08 15.28
N TYR A 567 -7.47 5.05 14.54
CA TYR A 567 -7.10 5.14 13.13
C TYR A 567 -7.86 4.14 12.27
N LEU A 568 -8.29 4.57 11.07
CA LEU A 568 -9.10 3.79 10.13
C LEU A 568 -8.43 3.76 8.75
N LEU A 569 -8.01 2.61 8.27
CA LEU A 569 -7.55 2.41 6.89
C LEU A 569 -8.74 2.04 6.01
N ASN A 570 -8.94 2.73 4.88
CA ASN A 570 -9.89 2.29 3.87
C ASN A 570 -9.19 1.63 2.66
N VAL A 571 -9.77 0.55 2.16
CA VAL A 571 -9.29 -0.24 1.02
C VAL A 571 -10.48 -0.68 0.17
N ASP A 572 -10.29 -0.73 -1.14
CA ASP A 572 -11.32 -1.21 -2.08
C ASP A 572 -11.12 -2.71 -2.34
N CYS A 573 -12.18 -3.44 -2.67
CA CYS A 573 -12.13 -4.90 -2.80
C CYS A 573 -11.08 -5.41 -3.81
N ASP A 574 -10.79 -4.61 -4.84
CA ASP A 574 -9.79 -4.86 -5.89
C ASP A 574 -8.35 -4.46 -5.51
N HIS A 575 -8.12 -3.86 -4.32
CA HIS A 575 -6.83 -3.38 -3.85
C HIS A 575 -6.31 -4.18 -2.65
N TYR A 576 -5.11 -4.74 -2.76
CA TYR A 576 -4.45 -5.55 -1.73
C TYR A 576 -3.20 -4.87 -1.14
N ILE A 577 -2.80 -5.31 0.06
CA ILE A 577 -1.57 -4.85 0.72
C ILE A 577 -0.35 -5.59 0.13
N ASN A 578 0.47 -4.84 -0.60
CA ASN A 578 1.68 -5.33 -1.26
C ASN A 578 2.95 -5.15 -0.40
N ASN A 579 3.03 -4.09 0.41
CA ASN A 579 4.08 -3.91 1.44
C ASN A 579 3.46 -4.17 2.82
N SER A 580 3.91 -5.22 3.49
CA SER A 580 3.38 -5.65 4.79
C SER A 580 3.53 -4.59 5.90
N LYS A 581 4.42 -3.61 5.71
CA LYS A 581 4.77 -2.55 6.68
C LYS A 581 4.00 -1.24 6.48
N ALA A 582 3.06 -1.17 5.54
CA ALA A 582 2.31 0.06 5.22
C ALA A 582 1.61 0.69 6.45
N LEU A 583 1.09 -0.13 7.37
CA LEU A 583 0.49 0.36 8.63
C LEU A 583 1.53 1.05 9.53
N ARG A 584 2.71 0.44 9.71
CA ARG A 584 3.83 1.01 10.47
C ARG A 584 4.34 2.31 9.84
N GLU A 585 4.39 2.38 8.51
CA GLU A 585 4.75 3.60 7.77
C GLU A 585 3.74 4.74 7.99
N ALA A 586 2.44 4.44 8.04
CA ALA A 586 1.42 5.43 8.38
C ALA A 586 1.56 5.93 9.83
N MET A 587 1.82 5.02 10.78
CA MET A 587 2.02 5.38 12.20
C MET A 587 3.25 6.28 12.43
N CYS A 588 4.31 6.16 11.62
CA CYS A 588 5.44 7.10 11.63
C CYS A 588 5.06 8.57 11.34
N PHE A 589 3.87 8.81 10.78
CA PHE A 589 3.30 10.16 10.64
C PHE A 589 2.19 10.43 11.67
N MET A 590 1.31 9.47 11.94
CA MET A 590 0.14 9.68 12.81
C MET A 590 0.47 9.75 14.30
N MET A 591 1.47 8.97 14.75
CA MET A 591 1.90 8.88 16.16
C MET A 591 3.09 9.79 16.50
N ASP A 592 3.65 10.54 15.53
CA ASP A 592 4.70 11.52 15.82
C ASP A 592 4.16 12.61 16.79
N PRO A 593 4.69 12.74 18.02
CA PRO A 593 4.19 13.70 19.00
C PRO A 593 4.30 15.16 18.55
N THR A 594 5.24 15.45 17.62
CA THR A 594 5.54 16.82 17.17
C THR A 594 4.68 17.28 16.00
N SER A 595 4.41 16.41 15.01
CA SER A 595 3.69 16.78 13.79
C SER A 595 2.43 15.94 13.48
N GLY A 596 2.26 14.77 14.12
CA GLY A 596 1.17 13.83 13.91
C GLY A 596 -0.19 14.29 14.46
N LYS A 597 -0.21 15.09 15.54
CA LYS A 597 -1.44 15.62 16.15
C LYS A 597 -2.31 16.47 15.21
N LYS A 598 -1.76 16.98 14.10
CA LYS A 598 -2.51 17.70 13.05
C LYS A 598 -2.74 16.90 11.77
N VAL A 599 -2.31 15.65 11.71
CA VAL A 599 -2.55 14.78 10.56
C VAL A 599 -3.95 14.18 10.66
N CYS A 600 -4.80 14.45 9.67
CA CYS A 600 -6.12 13.80 9.53
C CYS A 600 -6.05 12.50 8.74
N TYR A 601 -5.19 12.42 7.72
CA TYR A 601 -4.97 11.18 6.99
C TYR A 601 -3.59 11.07 6.31
N VAL A 602 -3.14 9.82 6.12
CA VAL A 602 -1.97 9.44 5.31
C VAL A 602 -2.48 8.73 4.05
N GLN A 603 -2.34 9.37 2.90
CA GLN A 603 -2.68 8.81 1.58
C GLN A 603 -1.44 8.16 0.96
N PHE A 604 -1.59 6.95 0.42
CA PHE A 604 -0.57 6.26 -0.36
C PHE A 604 -0.87 6.37 -1.87
N PRO A 605 0.12 6.22 -2.77
CA PRO A 605 -0.12 6.13 -4.20
C PRO A 605 -0.89 4.85 -4.55
N GLN A 606 -1.97 4.99 -5.31
CA GLN A 606 -2.56 3.84 -6.01
C GLN A 606 -1.59 3.40 -7.11
N ARG A 607 -1.38 2.10 -7.21
CA ARG A 607 -0.58 1.45 -8.26
C ARG A 607 -1.35 0.23 -8.73
N PHE A 608 -1.19 -0.14 -9.98
CA PHE A 608 -1.94 -1.24 -10.57
C PHE A 608 -1.03 -2.29 -11.19
N ASP A 609 -1.45 -3.54 -11.10
CA ASP A 609 -0.87 -4.66 -11.84
C ASP A 609 -1.56 -4.83 -13.21
N GLY A 610 -1.07 -5.75 -14.04
CA GLY A 610 -1.66 -6.07 -15.36
C GLY A 610 -1.49 -5.02 -16.47
N ILE A 611 -0.82 -3.89 -16.20
CA ILE A 611 -0.63 -2.83 -17.21
C ILE A 611 0.52 -3.17 -18.17
N ASP A 612 0.19 -3.32 -19.45
CA ASP A 612 1.10 -3.55 -20.58
C ASP A 612 2.31 -2.58 -20.63
N ARG A 613 3.38 -3.01 -21.30
CA ARG A 613 4.60 -2.23 -21.54
C ARG A 613 4.32 -0.87 -22.18
N HIS A 614 3.33 -0.78 -23.09
CA HIS A 614 3.01 0.46 -23.81
C HIS A 614 2.07 1.41 -23.05
N ASP A 615 1.32 0.92 -22.05
CA ASP A 615 0.28 1.66 -21.27
C ASP A 615 -0.54 2.67 -22.12
N ARG A 616 -1.08 2.21 -23.26
CA ARG A 616 -1.78 3.08 -24.23
C ARG A 616 -3.00 3.81 -23.65
N TYR A 617 -3.58 3.30 -22.56
CA TYR A 617 -4.71 3.93 -21.85
C TYR A 617 -4.26 4.83 -20.68
N SER A 618 -2.95 4.97 -20.46
CA SER A 618 -2.32 5.76 -19.40
C SER A 618 -2.87 5.44 -18.00
N ASN A 619 -3.15 4.16 -17.75
CA ASN A 619 -3.81 3.68 -16.53
C ASN A 619 -2.93 3.86 -15.28
N ARG A 620 -1.59 3.97 -15.43
CA ARG A 620 -0.69 4.26 -14.29
C ARG A 620 -0.88 5.66 -13.68
N ASN A 621 -1.51 6.59 -14.40
CA ASN A 621 -1.79 7.98 -13.99
C ASN A 621 -0.62 8.70 -13.26
N VAL A 622 0.61 8.51 -13.77
CA VAL A 622 1.84 8.92 -13.08
C VAL A 622 1.94 10.44 -12.85
N VAL A 623 1.35 11.27 -13.72
CA VAL A 623 1.35 12.73 -13.55
C VAL A 623 0.57 13.14 -12.28
N PHE A 624 -0.54 12.47 -11.99
CA PHE A 624 -1.33 12.74 -10.80
C PHE A 624 -0.62 12.27 -9.53
N PHE A 625 -0.19 11.00 -9.49
CA PHE A 625 0.39 10.42 -8.29
C PHE A 625 1.85 10.84 -8.03
N ASP A 626 2.72 10.90 -9.04
CA ASP A 626 4.15 11.18 -8.85
C ASP A 626 4.54 12.66 -8.97
N ILE A 627 3.68 13.51 -9.52
CA ILE A 627 3.94 14.97 -9.67
C ILE A 627 2.94 15.79 -8.85
N ASN A 628 1.63 15.68 -9.11
CA ASN A 628 0.64 16.54 -8.45
C ASN A 628 0.61 16.32 -6.92
N MET A 629 0.46 15.08 -6.45
CA MET A 629 0.36 14.80 -5.01
C MET A 629 1.61 15.21 -4.22
N LYS A 630 2.81 15.09 -4.81
CA LYS A 630 4.06 15.60 -4.19
C LYS A 630 4.05 17.12 -4.01
N GLY A 631 3.44 17.85 -4.94
CA GLY A 631 3.21 19.30 -4.84
C GLY A 631 2.28 19.66 -3.68
N LEU A 632 1.12 19.00 -3.61
CA LEU A 632 0.10 19.25 -2.57
C LEU A 632 0.61 18.89 -1.17
N ASP A 633 1.39 17.82 -1.04
CA ASP A 633 1.98 17.40 0.24
C ASP A 633 2.94 18.44 0.87
N GLY A 634 3.50 19.31 0.04
CA GLY A 634 4.28 20.46 0.49
C GLY A 634 3.44 21.64 0.97
N ILE A 635 2.17 21.74 0.54
CA ILE A 635 1.22 22.80 0.86
C ILE A 635 0.42 22.42 2.12
N GLN A 636 -0.68 21.67 2.01
CA GLN A 636 -1.49 21.20 3.13
C GLN A 636 -1.63 19.66 3.19
N GLY A 637 -1.26 18.95 2.12
CA GLY A 637 -1.37 17.50 2.03
C GLY A 637 -2.04 17.06 0.72
N PRO A 638 -1.88 15.80 0.29
CA PRO A 638 -2.60 15.26 -0.86
C PRO A 638 -4.12 15.27 -0.60
N ILE A 639 -4.91 15.34 -1.67
CA ILE A 639 -6.35 15.07 -1.59
C ILE A 639 -6.59 13.56 -1.38
N TYR A 640 -7.69 13.20 -0.73
CA TYR A 640 -8.15 11.81 -0.63
C TYR A 640 -8.73 11.34 -1.98
N VAL A 641 -8.45 10.09 -2.35
CA VAL A 641 -8.72 9.52 -3.69
C VAL A 641 -9.41 8.14 -3.64
N GLY A 642 -10.21 7.89 -2.61
CA GLY A 642 -11.14 6.76 -2.57
C GLY A 642 -10.62 5.44 -1.98
N THR A 643 -9.30 5.19 -1.95
CA THR A 643 -8.68 3.97 -1.40
C THR A 643 -7.21 4.18 -0.98
N GLY A 644 -6.69 3.32 -0.11
CA GLY A 644 -5.29 3.32 0.33
C GLY A 644 -4.94 4.47 1.27
N CYS A 645 -5.86 4.81 2.18
CA CYS A 645 -5.77 6.00 3.02
C CYS A 645 -6.03 5.68 4.51
N VAL A 646 -5.09 6.05 5.39
CA VAL A 646 -5.20 5.86 6.85
C VAL A 646 -5.66 7.16 7.49
N PHE A 647 -6.92 7.21 7.92
CA PHE A 647 -7.58 8.34 8.58
C PHE A 647 -7.43 8.32 10.11
N ARG A 648 -7.56 9.49 10.73
CA ARG A 648 -7.79 9.69 12.18
C ARG A 648 -9.31 9.74 12.42
N ARG A 649 -9.84 8.84 13.26
CA ARG A 649 -11.27 8.73 13.58
C ARG A 649 -11.89 10.07 14.00
N GLN A 650 -11.24 10.79 14.92
CA GLN A 650 -11.69 12.11 15.39
C GLN A 650 -11.79 13.17 14.29
N ALA A 651 -11.01 13.07 13.21
CA ALA A 651 -11.10 13.99 12.07
C ALA A 651 -12.28 13.64 11.13
N LEU A 652 -12.67 12.36 11.04
CA LEU A 652 -13.90 11.91 10.36
C LEU A 652 -15.15 12.24 11.18
N TYR A 653 -15.06 12.28 12.51
CA TYR A 653 -16.11 12.81 13.39
C TYR A 653 -16.36 14.32 13.26
N GLY A 654 -15.66 15.04 12.36
CA GLY A 654 -15.90 16.45 12.11
C GLY A 654 -15.56 17.34 13.30
N PHE A 655 -14.48 17.03 14.03
CA PHE A 655 -13.85 17.95 14.97
C PHE A 655 -12.79 18.81 14.25
N ASP A 656 -12.51 20.01 14.75
CA ASP A 656 -11.47 20.89 14.20
C ASP A 656 -10.05 20.42 14.56
N ALA A 657 -9.06 20.76 13.73
CA ALA A 657 -7.68 20.38 13.97
C ALA A 657 -7.08 21.05 15.22
N PRO A 658 -6.37 20.32 16.11
CA PRO A 658 -5.87 20.84 17.38
C PRO A 658 -5.11 22.17 17.28
N VAL A 659 -5.62 23.20 17.96
CA VAL A 659 -5.03 24.54 17.92
C VAL A 659 -3.67 24.52 18.64
N THR A 660 -2.61 24.71 17.86
CA THR A 660 -1.26 24.93 18.39
C THR A 660 -1.23 26.25 19.16
N LYS A 661 -1.41 26.17 20.49
CA LYS A 661 -1.01 27.23 21.43
C LYS A 661 0.43 27.60 21.10
N LYS A 662 0.68 28.82 20.63
CA LYS A 662 2.05 29.31 20.47
C LYS A 662 2.69 29.32 21.87
N PRO A 663 3.94 28.86 22.06
CA PRO A 663 4.62 29.12 23.31
C PRO A 663 4.65 30.64 23.54
N PRO A 664 4.42 31.13 24.77
CA PRO A 664 4.52 32.55 25.06
C PRO A 664 5.91 33.02 24.63
N GLY A 665 5.95 34.00 23.72
CA GLY A 665 7.19 34.41 23.09
C GLY A 665 8.16 34.91 24.15
N LYS A 666 9.30 34.23 24.32
CA LYS A 666 10.39 34.66 25.20
C LYS A 666 11.05 35.91 24.62
N THR A 667 10.37 37.06 24.74
CA THR A 667 10.95 38.38 24.51
C THR A 667 11.98 38.64 25.60
N CYS A 668 13.22 38.30 25.30
CA CYS A 668 14.38 38.60 26.12
C CYS A 668 14.54 40.13 26.24
N ASN A 669 14.06 40.70 27.35
CA ASN A 669 14.11 42.14 27.65
C ASN A 669 15.53 42.62 28.03
N CYS A 670 16.53 42.30 27.22
CA CYS A 670 17.94 42.54 27.49
C CYS A 670 18.73 43.02 26.26
N LEU A 671 18.24 44.08 25.60
CA LEU A 671 19.05 44.97 24.75
C LEU A 671 18.59 46.44 24.93
N PRO A 672 19.48 47.41 25.23
CA PRO A 672 19.09 48.80 25.48
C PRO A 672 18.60 49.59 24.25
N LYS A 673 17.76 50.61 24.50
CA LYS A 673 17.13 51.47 23.47
C LYS A 673 18.06 52.54 22.87
N TRP A 674 19.17 52.17 22.20
CA TRP A 674 19.96 53.17 21.45
C TRP A 674 20.70 52.65 20.20
N CYS A 675 20.07 51.83 19.36
CA CYS A 675 20.62 51.55 18.01
C CYS A 675 19.54 51.24 16.96
N CYS A 676 18.64 52.21 16.70
CA CYS A 676 17.65 52.11 15.62
C CYS A 676 17.41 53.48 14.96
N CYS A 677 18.49 54.04 14.38
CA CYS A 677 18.47 55.32 13.68
C CYS A 677 19.22 55.23 12.35
N LEU A 678 18.58 54.63 11.34
CA LEU A 678 18.82 54.91 9.91
C LEU A 678 17.66 54.35 9.07
N CYS A 679 17.39 55.00 7.93
CA CYS A 679 16.43 54.60 6.89
C CYS A 679 14.92 54.65 7.22
N CYS A 680 14.36 55.86 7.04
CA CYS A 680 13.07 56.13 6.36
C CYS A 680 11.73 56.03 7.12
N CYS A 681 11.27 57.20 7.58
CA CYS A 681 9.89 57.58 7.91
C CYS A 681 8.91 57.33 6.73
N SER A 682 7.57 57.26 6.88
CA SER A 682 6.76 58.18 7.69
C SER A 682 5.39 57.65 8.11
N ARG A 683 5.01 57.92 9.37
CA ARG A 683 3.61 58.08 9.81
C ARG A 683 3.35 59.56 10.12
N LYS A 684 2.18 60.10 9.75
CA LYS A 684 1.67 61.37 10.27
C LYS A 684 0.38 61.15 11.07
N ASN A 685 0.38 61.65 12.31
CA ASN A 685 -0.82 61.89 13.10
C ASN A 685 -1.50 63.20 12.61
N LYS A 686 -2.61 63.74 13.13
CA LYS A 686 -3.37 63.56 14.38
C LYS A 686 -4.70 64.32 14.26
N LYS A 687 -5.79 63.90 14.94
CA LYS A 687 -6.70 64.72 15.80
C LYS A 687 -8.10 64.10 15.98
N THR A 688 -8.74 64.48 17.09
CA THR A 688 -10.03 63.98 17.60
C THR A 688 -11.10 65.07 17.58
N LYS A 689 -12.38 64.71 17.35
CA LYS A 689 -13.55 65.42 17.92
C LYS A 689 -14.81 64.54 17.93
N GLN A 690 -15.84 64.98 18.64
CA GLN A 690 -16.98 64.14 19.09
C GLN A 690 -18.25 64.27 18.24
N LYS A 691 -19.02 63.17 18.21
CA LYS A 691 -20.50 63.01 18.11
C LYS A 691 -21.35 64.11 17.43
N LYS A 692 -22.12 63.70 16.41
CA LYS A 692 -23.60 63.81 16.43
C LYS A 692 -24.27 62.82 15.48
N ASP A 693 -25.46 62.36 15.83
CA ASP A 693 -26.20 61.30 15.15
C ASP A 693 -27.01 61.80 13.95
N LYS A 694 -27.12 60.98 12.88
CA LYS A 694 -28.40 60.76 12.18
C LYS A 694 -28.39 59.51 11.27
N THR A 695 -29.44 58.72 11.48
CA THR A 695 -29.74 57.38 10.96
C THR A 695 -29.82 57.24 9.44
N LYS A 696 -29.22 56.17 8.88
CA LYS A 696 -29.85 55.34 7.83
C LYS A 696 -29.25 53.92 7.79
N LYS A 697 -30.01 52.96 7.26
CA LYS A 697 -29.82 51.51 7.44
C LYS A 697 -28.67 50.93 6.62
N SER A 698 -27.96 49.95 7.19
CA SER A 698 -27.23 48.89 6.48
C SER A 698 -27.58 47.54 7.11
N LYS A 699 -27.62 46.45 6.33
CA LYS A 699 -27.99 45.10 6.77
C LYS A 699 -26.77 44.17 6.84
N GLN A 700 -26.86 43.16 7.72
CA GLN A 700 -26.11 41.89 7.70
C GLN A 700 -24.58 41.97 7.49
N ARG A 701 -23.80 42.01 8.58
CA ARG A 701 -22.39 41.57 8.53
C ARG A 701 -21.77 40.94 9.79
N GLU A 702 -22.46 40.88 10.93
CA GLU A 702 -21.81 40.48 12.22
C GLU A 702 -22.31 39.17 12.85
N ALA A 703 -23.37 38.55 12.31
CA ALA A 703 -23.97 37.33 12.90
C ALA A 703 -23.04 36.09 12.98
N SER A 704 -21.94 36.04 12.23
CA SER A 704 -21.10 34.85 12.08
C SER A 704 -19.72 34.93 12.76
N LYS A 705 -19.45 35.98 13.56
CA LYS A 705 -18.16 36.13 14.29
C LYS A 705 -18.29 36.28 15.80
N GLN A 706 -19.50 36.42 16.33
CA GLN A 706 -19.74 36.75 17.74
C GLN A 706 -20.25 35.57 18.57
N ILE A 707 -20.64 34.46 17.94
CA ILE A 707 -21.20 33.27 18.60
C ILE A 707 -20.14 32.39 19.28
N HIS A 708 -18.90 32.35 18.75
CA HIS A 708 -17.86 31.41 19.22
C HIS A 708 -16.74 32.05 20.05
N ALA A 709 -16.90 33.31 20.47
CA ALA A 709 -15.84 34.11 21.11
C ALA A 709 -16.19 34.63 22.52
N LEU A 710 -17.32 34.20 23.09
CA LEU A 710 -17.80 34.60 24.42
C LEU A 710 -17.81 33.46 25.47
N GLU A 711 -17.59 32.21 25.06
CA GLU A 711 -17.66 31.00 25.93
C GLU A 711 -16.49 30.82 26.92
N ASN A 712 -15.65 31.83 27.17
CA ASN A 712 -14.42 31.68 27.98
C ASN A 712 -14.22 32.74 29.09
N ILE A 713 -15.23 33.55 29.43
CA ILE A 713 -15.16 34.46 30.59
C ILE A 713 -16.54 34.56 31.28
N GLU A 714 -16.88 33.58 32.13
CA GLU A 714 -17.79 33.75 33.28
C GLU A 714 -17.73 32.55 34.26
N GLU A 715 -16.52 32.20 34.73
CA GLU A 715 -16.38 31.33 35.91
C GLU A 715 -16.76 32.11 37.18
N GLY A 716 -18.02 32.01 37.61
CA GLY A 716 -18.48 32.65 38.84
C GLY A 716 -19.95 32.38 39.21
N ILE A 717 -20.15 31.59 40.27
CA ILE A 717 -21.35 31.46 41.11
C ILE A 717 -22.42 30.42 40.70
N SER A 718 -22.64 29.47 41.63
CA SER A 718 -23.80 28.59 41.86
C SER A 718 -24.00 27.33 40.99
N GLU A 719 -24.15 26.20 41.69
CA GLU A 719 -24.08 24.82 41.19
C GLU A 719 -25.39 24.29 40.56
N SER A 720 -26.34 25.17 40.23
CA SER A 720 -27.64 24.79 39.64
C SER A 720 -27.68 24.83 38.11
N ASN A 721 -26.71 25.48 37.47
CA ASN A 721 -26.61 25.58 36.01
C ASN A 721 -25.91 24.38 35.36
N THR A 722 -25.06 23.66 36.10
CA THR A 722 -24.21 22.55 35.61
C THR A 722 -25.03 21.41 35.00
N LEU A 723 -26.16 21.04 35.60
CA LEU A 723 -27.06 20.00 35.07
C LEU A 723 -27.67 20.41 33.73
N LYS A 724 -28.16 21.65 33.60
CA LYS A 724 -28.78 22.15 32.36
C LYS A 724 -27.77 22.34 31.23
N SER A 725 -26.53 22.73 31.54
CA SER A 725 -25.45 22.74 30.54
C SER A 725 -25.04 21.32 30.13
N SER A 726 -25.04 20.35 31.05
CA SER A 726 -24.79 18.94 30.76
C SER A 726 -25.84 18.40 29.78
N GLU A 727 -27.14 18.51 30.12
CA GLU A 727 -28.27 18.11 29.28
C GLU A 727 -28.21 18.74 27.89
N ALA A 728 -28.00 20.07 27.81
CA ALA A 728 -27.89 20.77 26.53
C ALA A 728 -26.67 20.33 25.69
N SER A 729 -25.55 19.97 26.34
CA SER A 729 -24.38 19.42 25.65
C SER A 729 -24.61 18.00 25.13
N GLN A 730 -25.34 17.17 25.88
CA GLN A 730 -25.66 15.81 25.50
C GLN A 730 -26.66 15.77 24.34
N ILE A 731 -27.73 16.57 24.38
CA ILE A 731 -28.69 16.71 23.26
C ILE A 731 -27.98 17.19 21.98
N LYS A 732 -26.94 18.03 22.10
CA LYS A 732 -26.10 18.48 20.99
C LYS A 732 -25.21 17.34 20.43
N LEU A 733 -24.71 16.44 21.27
CA LEU A 733 -23.98 15.24 20.85
C LEU A 733 -24.90 14.22 20.18
N GLU A 734 -26.06 13.92 20.78
CA GLU A 734 -27.08 13.02 20.21
C GLU A 734 -27.55 13.52 18.84
N LYS A 735 -27.80 14.83 18.68
CA LYS A 735 -28.11 15.39 17.35
C LYS A 735 -26.94 15.24 16.36
N LYS A 736 -25.69 15.37 16.80
CA LYS A 736 -24.53 15.24 15.90
C LYS A 736 -24.29 13.78 15.47
N PHE A 737 -24.36 12.84 16.41
CA PHE A 737 -23.84 11.48 16.27
C PHE A 737 -24.91 10.37 16.24
N GLY A 738 -26.16 10.68 16.59
CA GLY A 738 -27.28 9.74 16.70
C GLY A 738 -27.59 9.33 18.15
N GLN A 739 -28.64 8.52 18.31
CA GLN A 739 -29.26 8.23 19.62
C GLN A 739 -28.56 7.14 20.46
N SER A 740 -27.51 6.50 19.95
CA SER A 740 -26.78 5.45 20.68
C SER A 740 -25.91 6.06 21.79
N PRO A 741 -26.19 5.81 23.09
CA PRO A 741 -25.40 6.36 24.17
C PRO A 741 -24.00 5.74 24.24
N VAL A 742 -23.88 4.46 23.88
CA VAL A 742 -22.60 3.73 23.80
C VAL A 742 -21.74 4.30 22.68
N PHE A 743 -22.31 4.55 21.49
CA PHE A 743 -21.57 5.19 20.41
C PHE A 743 -21.15 6.62 20.78
N VAL A 744 -22.06 7.44 21.32
CA VAL A 744 -21.73 8.80 21.77
C VAL A 744 -20.59 8.77 22.80
N ALA A 745 -20.64 7.89 23.81
CA ALA A 745 -19.55 7.72 24.77
C ALA A 745 -18.23 7.29 24.09
N SER A 746 -18.27 6.36 23.15
CA SER A 746 -17.07 5.92 22.40
C SER A 746 -16.40 7.07 21.62
N THR A 747 -17.18 8.06 21.14
CA THR A 747 -16.63 9.21 20.39
C THR A 747 -15.82 10.18 21.25
N LEU A 748 -16.01 10.16 22.57
CA LEU A 748 -15.33 11.07 23.51
C LEU A 748 -13.94 10.56 23.93
N LEU A 749 -13.60 9.32 23.60
CA LEU A 749 -12.27 8.74 23.85
C LEU A 749 -11.31 9.10 22.71
N GLU A 750 -10.36 10.02 22.94
CA GLU A 750 -9.42 10.47 21.90
C GLU A 750 -8.46 9.35 21.45
N ASP A 751 -7.95 8.55 22.40
CA ASP A 751 -7.04 7.42 22.14
C ASP A 751 -7.77 6.11 21.78
N GLY A 752 -9.11 6.11 21.85
CA GLY A 752 -9.97 4.99 21.48
C GLY A 752 -10.20 3.95 22.59
N GLY A 753 -10.51 2.72 22.19
CA GLY A 753 -10.80 1.60 23.09
C GLY A 753 -12.26 1.50 23.55
N ILE A 754 -12.59 0.36 24.17
CA ILE A 754 -13.96 -0.02 24.60
C ILE A 754 -14.11 0.25 26.12
N PRO A 755 -15.22 0.84 26.59
CA PRO A 755 -15.50 0.96 28.03
C PRO A 755 -15.57 -0.40 28.73
N GLN A 756 -14.82 -0.57 29.83
CA GLN A 756 -14.54 -1.87 30.48
C GLN A 756 -15.77 -2.63 31.05
N ASN A 757 -16.96 -2.02 31.08
CA ASN A 757 -18.15 -2.55 31.76
C ASN A 757 -19.23 -3.11 30.80
N ALA A 758 -18.96 -3.21 29.49
CA ALA A 758 -19.93 -3.67 28.50
C ALA A 758 -19.78 -5.17 28.17
N SER A 759 -20.89 -5.93 28.14
CA SER A 759 -20.86 -7.33 27.72
C SER A 759 -20.77 -7.45 26.19
N PRO A 760 -20.14 -8.50 25.63
CA PRO A 760 -20.08 -8.71 24.18
C PRO A 760 -21.46 -8.77 23.51
N ALA A 761 -22.45 -9.39 24.17
CA ALA A 761 -23.82 -9.46 23.67
C ALA A 761 -24.51 -8.09 23.60
N SER A 762 -24.33 -7.24 24.63
CA SER A 762 -24.83 -5.86 24.58
C SER A 762 -24.13 -5.01 23.50
N LEU A 763 -22.82 -5.20 23.30
CA LEU A 763 -22.09 -4.51 22.23
C LEU A 763 -22.56 -4.95 20.83
N LEU A 764 -22.87 -6.23 20.62
CA LEU A 764 -23.45 -6.70 19.36
C LEU A 764 -24.87 -6.17 19.12
N SER A 765 -25.72 -6.14 20.15
CA SER A 765 -27.07 -5.55 20.06
C SER A 765 -27.02 -4.07 19.67
N GLU A 766 -26.13 -3.31 20.29
CA GLU A 766 -25.91 -1.90 19.99
C GLU A 766 -25.26 -1.69 18.61
N ALA A 767 -24.33 -2.57 18.22
CA ALA A 767 -23.71 -2.56 16.89
C ALA A 767 -24.74 -2.75 15.77
N ILE A 768 -25.76 -3.61 15.97
CA ILE A 768 -26.90 -3.75 15.05
C ILE A 768 -27.73 -2.46 15.02
N GLN A 769 -28.02 -1.84 16.17
CA GLN A 769 -28.77 -0.58 16.23
C GLN A 769 -28.10 0.55 15.43
N VAL A 770 -26.77 0.72 15.52
CA VAL A 770 -26.07 1.80 14.80
C VAL A 770 -25.93 1.59 13.29
N ILE A 771 -26.19 0.38 12.76
CA ILE A 771 -26.24 0.10 11.31
C ILE A 771 -27.66 0.06 10.73
N SER A 772 -28.68 0.38 11.54
CA SER A 772 -30.07 0.48 11.10
C SER A 772 -30.29 1.61 10.08
N CYS A 773 -31.28 1.44 9.19
CA CYS A 773 -31.43 2.34 8.03
C CYS A 773 -31.89 3.76 8.42
N GLY A 774 -32.61 3.88 9.54
CA GLY A 774 -33.07 5.16 10.10
C GLY A 774 -32.08 5.83 11.07
N TYR A 775 -30.93 5.22 11.38
CA TYR A 775 -29.99 5.77 12.37
C TYR A 775 -29.47 7.17 12.00
N GLU A 776 -29.39 7.47 10.70
CA GLU A 776 -28.86 8.74 10.20
C GLU A 776 -29.92 9.85 10.12
N ASP A 777 -31.20 9.52 10.31
CA ASP A 777 -32.30 10.48 10.26
C ASP A 777 -32.16 11.57 11.33
N LYS A 778 -32.34 12.83 10.90
CA LYS A 778 -32.22 14.04 11.74
C LYS A 778 -30.83 14.29 12.35
N THR A 779 -29.86 13.39 12.13
CA THR A 779 -28.45 13.56 12.56
C THR A 779 -27.63 14.43 11.59
N GLU A 780 -26.37 14.73 11.92
CA GLU A 780 -25.42 15.42 11.03
C GLU A 780 -24.52 14.47 10.20
N TRP A 781 -24.77 13.15 10.26
CA TRP A 781 -24.12 12.15 9.39
C TRP A 781 -24.32 12.48 7.91
N GLY A 782 -23.27 12.28 7.11
CA GLY A 782 -23.23 12.60 5.68
C GLY A 782 -23.22 14.09 5.34
N LYS A 783 -23.59 14.98 6.27
CA LYS A 783 -23.73 16.43 6.05
C LYS A 783 -22.49 17.18 6.56
N GLU A 784 -22.08 16.85 7.78
CA GLU A 784 -20.94 17.45 8.49
C GLU A 784 -20.05 16.38 9.17
N VAL A 785 -20.53 15.13 9.31
CA VAL A 785 -19.85 14.00 9.98
C VAL A 785 -19.71 12.81 9.02
N GLY A 786 -18.53 12.17 9.03
CA GLY A 786 -18.20 11.00 8.21
C GLY A 786 -17.80 11.34 6.76
N TRP A 787 -17.95 10.35 5.88
CA TRP A 787 -17.95 10.55 4.43
C TRP A 787 -19.16 11.39 4.02
N ILE A 788 -18.93 12.41 3.19
CA ILE A 788 -19.92 13.44 2.86
C ILE A 788 -20.77 13.03 1.66
N TYR A 789 -22.10 13.15 1.80
CA TYR A 789 -23.08 12.76 0.79
C TYR A 789 -23.34 13.87 -0.24
N GLY A 790 -24.03 13.51 -1.34
CA GLY A 790 -24.45 14.46 -2.37
C GLY A 790 -23.52 14.60 -3.58
N SER A 791 -22.56 13.69 -3.76
CA SER A 791 -21.84 13.52 -5.02
C SER A 791 -21.37 12.08 -5.25
N VAL A 792 -21.14 11.71 -6.51
CA VAL A 792 -20.50 10.48 -6.99
C VAL A 792 -18.97 10.46 -6.76
N THR A 793 -18.38 11.57 -6.32
CA THR A 793 -16.99 11.66 -5.81
C THR A 793 -16.99 12.17 -4.37
N GLU A 794 -17.48 11.35 -3.44
CA GLU A 794 -17.50 11.65 -2.00
C GLU A 794 -16.09 11.80 -1.40
N ASP A 795 -15.07 11.26 -2.07
CA ASP A 795 -13.68 11.22 -1.63
C ASP A 795 -13.02 12.60 -1.63
N ILE A 796 -13.01 13.28 -2.78
CA ILE A 796 -12.47 14.63 -2.92
C ILE A 796 -13.22 15.59 -1.99
N LEU A 797 -14.55 15.42 -1.90
CA LEU A 797 -15.42 16.24 -1.05
C LEU A 797 -15.14 16.06 0.46
N THR A 798 -14.95 14.83 0.92
CA THR A 798 -14.60 14.52 2.31
C THR A 798 -13.21 15.06 2.65
N GLY A 799 -12.22 14.84 1.78
CA GLY A 799 -10.87 15.38 1.94
C GLY A 799 -10.84 16.92 2.03
N PHE A 800 -11.61 17.58 1.16
CA PHE A 800 -11.79 19.04 1.15
C PHE A 800 -12.43 19.57 2.44
N LYS A 801 -13.50 18.94 2.93
CA LYS A 801 -14.17 19.30 4.19
C LYS A 801 -13.20 19.21 5.37
N MET A 802 -12.42 18.12 5.47
CA MET A 802 -11.39 17.98 6.52
C MET A 802 -10.32 19.07 6.45
N HIS A 803 -9.81 19.41 5.25
CA HIS A 803 -8.84 20.50 5.08
C HIS A 803 -9.42 21.89 5.42
N CYS A 804 -10.72 22.12 5.21
CA CYS A 804 -11.40 23.34 5.66
C CYS A 804 -11.45 23.47 7.19
N HIS A 805 -11.56 22.35 7.91
CA HIS A 805 -11.41 22.25 9.38
C HIS A 805 -9.94 22.36 9.87
N GLY A 806 -9.04 22.85 9.01
CA GLY A 806 -7.65 23.14 9.36
C GLY A 806 -6.73 21.93 9.51
N TRP A 807 -7.24 20.73 9.24
CA TRP A 807 -6.43 19.52 9.22
C TRP A 807 -5.45 19.51 8.04
N ARG A 808 -4.42 18.68 8.18
CA ARG A 808 -3.36 18.48 7.21
C ARG A 808 -3.31 16.99 6.85
N SER A 809 -3.14 16.64 5.57
CA SER A 809 -2.87 15.25 5.18
C SER A 809 -1.39 15.03 4.87
N VAL A 810 -1.01 13.78 4.67
CA VAL A 810 0.35 13.36 4.32
C VAL A 810 0.33 12.41 3.13
N TYR A 811 1.24 12.60 2.18
CA TYR A 811 1.52 11.64 1.13
C TYR A 811 2.72 10.76 1.52
N CYS A 812 2.55 9.45 1.46
CA CYS A 812 3.60 8.47 1.74
C CYS A 812 3.90 7.65 0.48
N ILE A 813 5.16 7.62 0.04
CA ILE A 813 5.61 6.85 -1.12
C ILE A 813 6.74 5.90 -0.68
N PRO A 814 6.41 4.70 -0.19
CA PRO A 814 7.41 3.71 0.16
C PRO A 814 8.14 3.12 -1.06
N LYS A 815 9.34 2.55 -0.82
CA LYS A 815 10.19 1.92 -1.85
C LYS A 815 9.49 0.77 -2.57
N ARG A 816 8.73 -0.04 -1.82
CA ARG A 816 7.76 -1.02 -2.35
C ARG A 816 6.37 -0.38 -2.25
N PRO A 817 5.57 -0.32 -3.34
CA PRO A 817 4.21 0.24 -3.28
C PRO A 817 3.39 -0.38 -2.14
N ALA A 818 2.77 0.47 -1.31
CA ALA A 818 1.99 0.03 -0.16
C ALA A 818 0.81 -0.85 -0.56
N PHE A 819 -0.01 -0.30 -1.45
CA PHE A 819 -1.19 -0.92 -2.02
C PHE A 819 -0.98 -1.16 -3.51
N LYS A 820 -1.62 -2.20 -4.03
CA LYS A 820 -1.73 -2.48 -5.46
C LYS A 820 -3.14 -2.97 -5.75
N GLY A 821 -3.67 -2.67 -6.93
CA GLY A 821 -4.96 -3.20 -7.39
C GLY A 821 -4.99 -3.56 -8.87
N SER A 822 -6.17 -3.93 -9.36
CA SER A 822 -6.39 -4.29 -10.76
C SER A 822 -6.81 -3.08 -11.60
N ALA A 823 -6.08 -2.74 -12.66
CA ALA A 823 -6.51 -1.67 -13.57
C ALA A 823 -7.63 -2.13 -14.52
N PRO A 824 -8.59 -1.25 -14.90
CA PRO A 824 -9.51 -1.51 -16.00
C PRO A 824 -8.75 -1.77 -17.32
N ILE A 825 -8.74 -3.02 -17.76
CA ILE A 825 -7.99 -3.48 -18.95
C ILE A 825 -8.66 -3.12 -20.28
N ASN A 826 -9.97 -2.86 -20.29
CA ASN A 826 -10.70 -2.42 -21.49
C ASN A 826 -10.96 -0.90 -21.47
N LEU A 827 -11.18 -0.33 -22.66
CA LEU A 827 -11.40 1.11 -22.82
C LEU A 827 -12.79 1.57 -22.34
N SER A 828 -13.81 0.70 -22.40
CA SER A 828 -15.17 1.04 -21.97
C SER A 828 -15.20 1.42 -20.50
N ASP A 829 -14.69 0.55 -19.63
CA ASP A 829 -14.74 0.74 -18.18
C ASP A 829 -13.84 1.91 -17.76
N ARG A 830 -12.72 2.10 -18.46
CA ARG A 830 -11.85 3.27 -18.27
C ARG A 830 -12.55 4.59 -18.64
N LEU A 831 -13.32 4.63 -19.73
CA LEU A 831 -14.12 5.80 -20.10
C LEU A 831 -15.26 6.04 -19.11
N HIS A 832 -15.99 5.00 -18.69
CA HIS A 832 -17.04 5.12 -17.66
C HIS A 832 -16.48 5.58 -16.30
N GLN A 833 -15.27 5.15 -15.93
CA GLN A 833 -14.59 5.61 -14.72
C GLN A 833 -14.26 7.11 -14.79
N VAL A 834 -13.68 7.59 -15.90
CA VAL A 834 -13.40 9.02 -16.11
C VAL A 834 -14.70 9.84 -16.17
N LEU A 835 -15.76 9.31 -16.78
CA LEU A 835 -17.07 9.95 -16.83
C LEU A 835 -17.67 10.14 -15.43
N ARG A 836 -17.56 9.13 -14.55
CA ARG A 836 -17.98 9.27 -13.13
C ARG A 836 -17.18 10.32 -12.38
N TRP A 837 -15.86 10.40 -12.57
CA TRP A 837 -15.02 11.43 -11.95
C TRP A 837 -15.36 12.85 -12.45
N ALA A 838 -15.63 12.99 -13.75
CA ALA A 838 -16.02 14.27 -14.34
C ALA A 838 -17.41 14.72 -13.83
N LEU A 839 -18.38 13.80 -13.78
CA LEU A 839 -19.71 14.04 -13.25
C LEU A 839 -19.68 14.44 -11.78
N GLY A 840 -18.94 13.71 -10.92
CA GLY A 840 -18.80 14.06 -9.50
C GLY A 840 -18.14 15.43 -9.28
N SER A 841 -17.12 15.77 -10.09
CA SER A 841 -16.51 17.11 -10.04
C SER A 841 -17.49 18.23 -10.42
N VAL A 842 -18.39 17.98 -11.38
CA VAL A 842 -19.47 18.92 -11.77
C VAL A 842 -20.55 19.02 -10.68
N GLU A 843 -20.92 17.92 -10.02
CA GLU A 843 -21.82 17.95 -8.86
C GLU A 843 -21.22 18.79 -7.73
N ILE A 844 -19.94 18.57 -7.37
CA ILE A 844 -19.25 19.37 -6.35
C ILE A 844 -19.22 20.86 -6.74
N PHE A 845 -18.99 21.19 -8.01
CA PHE A 845 -19.01 22.58 -8.51
C PHE A 845 -20.37 23.27 -8.32
N LEU A 846 -21.47 22.55 -8.52
CA LEU A 846 -22.83 23.08 -8.39
C LEU A 846 -23.38 22.98 -6.95
N SER A 847 -22.73 22.21 -6.07
CA SER A 847 -23.14 21.99 -4.68
C SER A 847 -22.91 23.19 -3.74
N ARG A 848 -23.47 23.10 -2.53
CA ARG A 848 -23.13 23.97 -1.37
C ARG A 848 -21.62 24.03 -1.11
N HIS A 849 -20.89 22.97 -1.45
CA HIS A 849 -19.51 22.73 -1.05
C HIS A 849 -18.45 23.12 -2.10
N CYS A 850 -18.82 23.83 -3.16
CA CYS A 850 -17.86 24.26 -4.18
C CYS A 850 -16.69 25.09 -3.59
N PRO A 851 -15.41 24.75 -3.88
CA PRO A 851 -14.22 25.44 -3.36
C PRO A 851 -14.11 26.94 -3.68
N ILE A 852 -14.91 27.46 -4.62
CA ILE A 852 -14.93 28.88 -5.02
C ILE A 852 -15.66 29.76 -3.98
N TRP A 853 -16.59 29.21 -3.20
CA TRP A 853 -17.34 29.96 -2.17
C TRP A 853 -17.44 29.28 -0.80
N TYR A 854 -17.25 27.95 -0.71
CA TYR A 854 -17.30 27.24 0.57
C TYR A 854 -16.03 27.42 1.42
N GLY A 855 -16.15 27.34 2.76
CA GLY A 855 -15.02 27.27 3.68
C GLY A 855 -14.13 28.50 3.76
N TYR A 856 -14.61 29.70 3.37
CA TYR A 856 -13.87 30.95 3.54
C TYR A 856 -13.84 31.35 5.02
N GLY A 857 -12.64 31.53 5.57
CA GLY A 857 -12.42 31.72 7.01
C GLY A 857 -12.06 30.44 7.78
N GLY A 858 -12.14 29.27 7.15
CA GLY A 858 -11.58 28.02 7.67
C GLY A 858 -10.05 27.94 7.50
N GLY A 859 -9.46 26.80 7.88
CA GLY A 859 -8.01 26.59 7.89
C GLY A 859 -7.36 26.23 6.54
N LEU A 860 -8.12 26.21 5.44
CA LEU A 860 -7.63 25.85 4.11
C LEU A 860 -6.67 26.91 3.53
N LYS A 861 -5.47 26.49 3.13
CA LYS A 861 -4.45 27.36 2.50
C LYS A 861 -4.87 27.81 1.10
N TRP A 862 -4.40 28.99 0.67
CA TRP A 862 -4.78 29.58 -0.61
C TRP A 862 -4.32 28.75 -1.83
N LEU A 863 -3.10 28.22 -1.83
CA LEU A 863 -2.62 27.31 -2.88
C LEU A 863 -3.38 25.97 -2.88
N GLU A 864 -3.80 25.49 -1.71
CA GLU A 864 -4.61 24.27 -1.62
C GLU A 864 -6.02 24.51 -2.17
N ARG A 865 -6.60 25.69 -1.91
CA ARG A 865 -7.86 26.12 -2.55
C ARG A 865 -7.71 26.20 -4.07
N PHE A 866 -6.58 26.65 -4.61
CA PHE A 866 -6.33 26.64 -6.05
C PHE A 866 -6.32 25.20 -6.60
N SER A 867 -5.71 24.25 -5.88
CA SER A 867 -5.76 22.81 -6.20
C SER A 867 -7.20 22.29 -6.23
N TYR A 868 -7.96 22.49 -5.16
CA TYR A 868 -9.36 22.05 -5.08
C TYR A 868 -10.27 22.73 -6.11
N ILE A 869 -10.04 24.01 -6.45
CA ILE A 869 -10.73 24.66 -7.58
C ILE A 869 -10.38 23.93 -8.88
N ASN A 870 -9.09 23.67 -9.17
CA ASN A 870 -8.65 22.95 -10.36
C ASN A 870 -9.30 21.56 -10.47
N SER A 871 -9.29 20.77 -9.39
CA SER A 871 -9.93 19.45 -9.30
C SER A 871 -11.44 19.46 -9.47
N VAL A 872 -12.10 20.62 -9.38
CA VAL A 872 -13.55 20.77 -9.56
C VAL A 872 -13.89 21.41 -10.92
N VAL A 873 -13.04 22.29 -11.46
CA VAL A 873 -13.28 22.95 -12.76
C VAL A 873 -12.68 22.22 -13.97
N TYR A 874 -11.78 21.24 -13.80
CA TYR A 874 -11.15 20.56 -14.94
C TYR A 874 -12.11 19.97 -16.00
N PRO A 875 -13.32 19.43 -15.67
CA PRO A 875 -14.21 18.90 -16.69
C PRO A 875 -14.72 19.98 -17.65
N TRP A 876 -14.89 21.21 -17.15
CA TRP A 876 -15.38 22.35 -17.93
C TRP A 876 -14.40 22.78 -19.02
N THR A 877 -13.10 22.48 -18.87
CA THR A 877 -12.08 22.71 -19.91
C THR A 877 -12.30 21.85 -21.16
N SER A 878 -13.12 20.80 -21.11
CA SER A 878 -13.52 20.03 -22.31
C SER A 878 -14.31 20.87 -23.32
N ILE A 879 -15.12 21.84 -22.87
CA ILE A 879 -15.95 22.68 -23.74
C ILE A 879 -15.09 23.59 -24.64
N PRO A 880 -14.20 24.45 -24.12
CA PRO A 880 -13.30 25.23 -24.97
C PRO A 880 -12.29 24.33 -25.71
N LEU A 881 -11.94 23.14 -25.22
CA LEU A 881 -11.10 22.20 -25.96
C LEU A 881 -11.79 21.70 -27.24
N LEU A 882 -13.05 21.27 -27.16
CA LEU A 882 -13.82 20.84 -28.34
C LEU A 882 -14.01 21.99 -29.35
N VAL A 883 -14.32 23.20 -28.86
CA VAL A 883 -14.42 24.40 -29.71
C VAL A 883 -13.08 24.71 -30.37
N TYR A 884 -11.99 24.79 -29.61
CA TYR A 884 -10.67 25.13 -30.14
C TYR A 884 -10.15 24.09 -31.15
N CYS A 885 -10.42 22.81 -30.94
CA CYS A 885 -10.07 21.74 -31.88
C CYS A 885 -10.85 21.81 -33.20
N THR A 886 -12.04 22.44 -33.25
CA THR A 886 -12.77 22.62 -34.52
C THR A 886 -12.40 23.90 -35.26
N LEU A 887 -11.83 24.92 -34.59
CA LEU A 887 -11.43 26.18 -35.22
C LEU A 887 -10.47 25.99 -36.43
N PRO A 888 -9.42 25.15 -36.40
CA PRO A 888 -8.56 24.93 -37.56
C PRO A 888 -9.31 24.39 -38.79
N ALA A 889 -10.26 23.47 -38.59
CA ALA A 889 -11.06 22.91 -39.67
C ALA A 889 -12.01 23.96 -40.27
N ILE A 890 -12.62 24.81 -39.43
CA ILE A 890 -13.46 25.92 -39.88
C ILE A 890 -12.63 26.95 -40.65
N CYS A 891 -11.43 27.29 -40.19
CA CYS A 891 -10.52 28.21 -40.89
C CYS A 891 -10.12 27.65 -42.27
N LEU A 892 -9.75 26.36 -42.33
CA LEU A 892 -9.37 25.66 -43.57
C LEU A 892 -10.51 25.65 -44.60
N LEU A 893 -11.74 25.37 -44.16
CA LEU A 893 -12.91 25.26 -45.04
C LEU A 893 -13.50 26.62 -45.47
N THR A 894 -13.30 27.68 -44.68
CA THR A 894 -13.85 29.02 -44.98
C THR A 894 -12.82 29.99 -45.59
N GLY A 895 -11.53 29.65 -45.55
CA GLY A 895 -10.45 30.56 -45.95
C GLY A 895 -10.28 31.77 -45.02
N LYS A 896 -10.91 31.78 -43.84
CA LYS A 896 -10.84 32.87 -42.87
C LYS A 896 -9.87 32.52 -41.74
N PHE A 897 -8.90 33.39 -41.49
CA PHE A 897 -7.84 33.17 -40.50
C PHE A 897 -8.15 33.82 -39.15
N ILE A 898 -7.75 33.14 -38.06
CA ILE A 898 -7.90 33.64 -36.67
C ILE A 898 -6.70 34.47 -36.18
N VAL A 899 -5.61 34.50 -36.92
CA VAL A 899 -4.40 35.29 -36.65
C VAL A 899 -4.24 36.27 -37.82
N PRO A 900 -3.87 37.55 -37.61
CA PRO A 900 -3.49 38.43 -38.71
C PRO A 900 -2.21 37.93 -39.38
N GLU A 901 -2.04 38.24 -40.66
CA GLU A 901 -0.78 38.08 -41.41
C GLU A 901 0.30 39.08 -40.93
#